data_AF-A0A534WFU1-F1
#
_entry.id   AF-A0A534WFU1-F1
#
_cell.length_a   1.000
_cell.length_b   1.000
_cell.length_c   1.000
_cell.angle_alpha   90.00
_cell.angle_beta   90.00
_cell.angle_gamma   90.00
#
_symmetry.space_group_name_H-M   'P 1'
#
loop_
_entity.id
_entity.type
_entity.pdbx_description
1 polymer ?
#
loop_
_entity_poly.entity_id
_entity_poly.type
_entity_poly.pdbx_seq_one_letter_code
_entity_poly.pdbx_strand_id
1 'polypeptide(L)'
;MTRLVGLALGSMLVLTSAVALAAPPGPGQRFDCSQGGSGVSCASDDTGCVPQTKDDPSGGTVSTLKCGDALGKAFGSAIRAVIKCHAKMADSVVKGAPVDDEACETTDPKSAKNKLDAAILKVSALCTSTQLTLAAAQESTLFASKSNPLSLDAQAGAVYCDGSMSIDPAGAGGDDAGTVDTVAADKSNRVKCADTTGSELGKLVAAVIKCHIKLADSDFGGKDFDENLCEENDPVKGKSALQKYNAAMVKLTGSGKCTQACLTEPNRLALGTNILAQAEAANAIVYPCPATTTTTTTSTTTTTCPGGCCCAGGAPSTFSFTTGLGSGTCGHLDADGSPNFFPLACGGLYFGGANVGVPLPSKVPDYGNSILNASCSGSTLTLSGTSAAQAGGNKCIKGLSASRGNSCTTDSDCAGPCGTSADCTPGGICSASSCSNAKCAMMQCTNAGCLYGPPLPIPNSSHSGAATSTCVINTITANGAGTSDCVAGSVTALNLPLNSGIFLDSDLLAMRCSGGTTPGANCTGGGGCGTVAGGSCPGGTCVNDTARCRSGGGEAADTPCCSDFDCITGFCETGSCQGGSNANFGCIADADCPGGTCKTFIQPCPICDSITAKCDGGINDGLTCTAADSPIDGDFPTSHDCPPPTAGSLGALPIPYLLDTGTISKTAVDLPDQVNIFCGYCKNKTNITFARRCGGTATGTVCSGNTGTTGAPCSVAAPCLPIPCTSNADCSGQTQGLGFPSCGQRTSGAFTASNLARTIVETGSPATALTTGGAAKPAKLVSIFCIPLTFNTLVDSAGDLPGPGAVALPVTMQNQ
;
A
#
# COMPACT_ATOMS: atom_id res chain seq x y z
N MET A 1 -26.71 63.82 29.07
CA MET A 1 -27.04 63.74 30.51
C MET A 1 -26.87 62.27 30.89
N THR A 2 -26.07 61.80 31.84
CA THR A 2 -25.21 62.42 32.85
C THR A 2 -24.27 61.31 33.33
N ARG A 3 -23.06 61.72 33.69
CA ARG A 3 -21.98 60.96 34.36
C ARG A 3 -22.47 60.23 35.62
N LEU A 4 -21.79 59.16 36.06
CA LEU A 4 -20.93 59.21 37.26
C LEU A 4 -20.15 57.91 37.56
N VAL A 5 -19.00 58.15 38.17
CA VAL A 5 -17.89 57.32 38.67
C VAL A 5 -18.22 56.59 39.98
N GLY A 6 -17.55 55.47 40.28
CA GLY A 6 -17.41 54.96 41.65
C GLY A 6 -16.51 53.72 41.81
N LEU A 7 -15.30 53.92 42.34
CA LEU A 7 -14.25 52.96 42.76
C LEU A 7 -14.75 51.92 43.80
N ALA A 8 -14.15 50.73 44.04
CA ALA A 8 -12.80 50.54 44.58
C ALA A 8 -12.31 49.06 44.69
N LEU A 9 -11.01 48.89 44.38
CA LEU A 9 -9.92 48.14 45.05
C LEU A 9 -10.06 46.64 45.43
N GLY A 10 -9.15 45.82 44.88
CA GLY A 10 -8.74 44.53 45.46
C GLY A 10 -7.73 43.78 44.57
N SER A 11 -6.45 43.83 44.94
CA SER A 11 -5.28 43.27 44.25
C SER A 11 -5.46 41.88 43.63
N MET A 12 -5.13 41.75 42.33
CA MET A 12 -4.76 40.47 41.74
C MET A 12 -3.52 40.68 40.86
N LEU A 13 -2.52 39.85 41.16
CA LEU A 13 -1.19 39.76 40.58
C LEU A 13 -1.24 39.87 39.04
N VAL A 14 -0.71 40.97 38.48
CA VAL A 14 -0.45 41.04 37.04
C VAL A 14 0.75 40.15 36.75
N LEU A 15 0.50 38.87 36.45
CA LEU A 15 1.37 38.16 35.53
C LEU A 15 1.14 38.83 34.17
N THR A 16 2.13 39.59 33.71
CA THR A 16 2.26 39.92 32.29
C THR A 16 2.47 38.59 31.56
N SER A 17 1.38 37.94 31.13
CA SER A 17 1.44 37.01 30.02
C SER A 17 1.96 37.83 28.84
N ALA A 18 3.23 37.64 28.50
CA ALA A 18 3.71 38.02 27.19
C ALA A 18 2.74 37.38 26.20
N VAL A 19 1.94 38.20 25.53
CA VAL A 19 1.28 37.79 24.30
C VAL A 19 2.45 37.43 23.40
N ALA A 20 2.71 36.13 23.23
CA ALA A 20 3.65 35.66 22.23
C ALA A 20 3.14 36.25 20.92
N LEU A 21 3.86 37.24 20.39
CA LEU A 21 3.59 37.76 19.05
C LEU A 21 3.71 36.56 18.12
N ALA A 22 2.62 36.25 17.43
CA ALA A 22 2.62 35.28 16.34
C ALA A 22 3.83 35.54 15.45
N ALA A 23 4.53 34.47 15.10
CA ALA A 23 5.75 34.52 14.33
C ALA A 23 5.56 33.55 13.17
N PRO A 24 5.53 33.99 11.91
CA PRO A 24 5.35 33.08 10.79
C PRO A 24 6.54 32.12 10.66
N PRO A 25 6.36 30.95 10.02
CA PRO A 25 7.49 30.09 9.68
C PRO A 25 8.49 30.86 8.81
N GLY A 26 9.77 30.67 9.09
CA GLY A 26 10.88 31.27 8.36
C GLY A 26 11.30 30.45 7.15
N PRO A 27 12.23 30.98 6.33
CA PRO A 27 12.74 30.30 5.13
C PRO A 27 13.21 28.86 5.40
N GLY A 28 12.68 27.91 4.63
CA GLY A 28 12.95 26.47 4.76
C GLY A 28 12.14 25.74 5.84
N GLN A 29 11.35 26.44 6.66
CA GLN A 29 10.43 25.82 7.61
C GLN A 29 9.10 25.50 6.94
N ARG A 30 8.38 24.51 7.49
CA ARG A 30 7.08 24.06 6.98
C ARG A 30 5.98 25.09 7.22
N PHE A 31 5.05 25.19 6.27
CA PHE A 31 3.86 26.04 6.39
C PHE A 31 2.95 25.64 7.56
N ASP A 32 2.95 24.36 7.94
CA ASP A 32 2.24 23.82 9.10
C ASP A 32 2.83 24.23 10.47
N CYS A 33 3.89 25.04 10.49
CA CYS A 33 4.66 25.45 11.67
C CYS A 33 5.28 24.31 12.49
N SER A 34 5.29 23.06 12.01
CA SER A 34 5.86 21.91 12.73
C SER A 34 7.37 22.04 13.00
N GLN A 35 8.05 22.93 12.26
CA GLN A 35 9.49 23.18 12.36
C GLN A 35 9.83 24.57 12.90
N GLY A 36 8.84 25.30 13.42
CA GLY A 36 8.96 26.67 13.92
C GLY A 36 7.94 27.60 13.26
N GLY A 37 7.52 28.61 14.01
CA GLY A 37 6.38 29.47 13.69
C GLY A 37 5.24 29.27 14.69
N SER A 38 4.31 30.23 14.76
CA SER A 38 3.11 30.19 15.59
C SER A 38 2.10 31.23 15.11
N GLY A 39 0.80 30.97 15.34
CA GLY A 39 -0.26 31.93 15.05
C GLY A 39 -1.07 31.56 13.80
N VAL A 40 -1.66 32.57 13.16
CA VAL A 40 -2.61 32.37 12.03
C VAL A 40 -1.94 31.92 10.73
N SER A 41 -0.61 31.96 10.68
CA SER A 41 0.21 31.59 9.52
C SER A 41 0.50 30.09 9.45
N CYS A 42 0.03 29.32 10.42
CA CYS A 42 0.21 27.87 10.45
C CYS A 42 -0.91 27.19 9.66
N ALA A 43 -0.63 26.84 8.41
CA ALA A 43 -1.56 26.14 7.53
C ALA A 43 -1.28 24.63 7.63
N SER A 44 -2.01 23.94 8.51
CA SER A 44 -1.75 22.53 8.89
C SER A 44 -2.13 21.48 7.83
N ASP A 45 -2.99 21.89 6.92
CA ASP A 45 -3.49 21.19 5.73
C ASP A 45 -2.60 21.43 4.49
N ASP A 46 -1.84 22.53 4.49
CA ASP A 46 -0.93 22.88 3.42
C ASP A 46 0.41 22.14 3.50
N THR A 47 0.69 21.39 2.44
CA THR A 47 1.99 20.74 2.29
C THR A 47 3.04 21.71 1.75
N GLY A 48 4.29 21.61 2.21
CA GLY A 48 5.40 22.38 1.67
C GLY A 48 6.05 23.31 2.69
N CYS A 49 6.97 24.13 2.20
CA CYS A 49 7.81 24.98 3.04
C CYS A 49 7.99 26.37 2.46
N VAL A 50 8.23 27.32 3.36
CA VAL A 50 8.57 28.70 3.00
C VAL A 50 9.84 28.69 2.13
N PRO A 51 9.83 29.34 0.95
CA PRO A 51 11.00 29.35 0.07
C PRO A 51 12.26 29.90 0.73
N GLN A 52 13.42 29.34 0.40
CA GLN A 52 14.67 29.73 1.09
C GLN A 52 15.28 31.01 0.51
N THR A 53 15.06 31.27 -0.78
CA THR A 53 15.53 32.46 -1.47
C THR A 53 14.43 33.07 -2.33
N LYS A 54 14.61 34.35 -2.66
CA LYS A 54 13.67 35.05 -3.53
C LYS A 54 13.71 34.52 -4.96
N ASP A 55 14.91 34.38 -5.52
CA ASP A 55 15.15 34.08 -6.93
C ASP A 55 16.55 33.52 -7.25
N ASP A 56 17.36 33.20 -6.24
CA ASP A 56 18.67 32.58 -6.43
C ASP A 56 18.58 31.07 -6.14
N PRO A 57 18.60 30.21 -7.18
CA PRO A 57 18.53 28.76 -7.00
C PRO A 57 19.86 28.14 -6.52
N SER A 58 20.90 28.95 -6.28
CA SER A 58 22.21 28.49 -5.84
C SER A 58 22.25 28.14 -4.34
N GLY A 59 23.38 27.57 -3.90
CA GLY A 59 23.71 27.47 -2.47
C GLY A 59 22.93 26.40 -1.68
N GLY A 60 22.40 25.36 -2.34
CA GLY A 60 21.64 24.29 -1.66
C GLY A 60 20.17 24.65 -1.38
N THR A 61 19.67 25.72 -2.00
CA THR A 61 18.26 26.08 -2.01
C THR A 61 17.44 25.00 -2.71
N VAL A 62 16.35 24.54 -2.08
CA VAL A 62 15.41 23.57 -2.68
C VAL A 62 14.20 24.26 -3.28
N SER A 63 13.85 25.47 -2.85
CA SER A 63 12.77 26.27 -3.43
C SER A 63 13.10 27.76 -3.46
N THR A 64 12.90 28.39 -4.63
CA THR A 64 12.86 29.85 -4.75
C THR A 64 11.43 30.34 -4.84
N LEU A 65 11.17 31.51 -4.24
CA LEU A 65 9.84 32.11 -4.20
C LEU A 65 9.33 32.43 -5.62
N LYS A 66 10.10 33.17 -6.42
CA LYS A 66 9.68 33.56 -7.78
C LYS A 66 9.42 32.37 -8.70
N CYS A 67 10.16 31.27 -8.54
CA CYS A 67 9.89 30.05 -9.31
C CYS A 67 8.57 29.42 -8.89
N GLY A 68 8.38 29.15 -7.59
CA GLY A 68 7.16 28.51 -7.09
C GLY A 68 5.90 29.28 -7.48
N ASP A 69 5.97 30.60 -7.36
CA ASP A 69 4.96 31.56 -7.82
C ASP A 69 4.56 31.38 -9.29
N ALA A 70 5.56 31.29 -10.16
CA ALA A 70 5.37 31.20 -11.59
C ALA A 70 4.86 29.81 -11.99
N LEU A 71 5.41 28.75 -11.39
CA LEU A 71 4.99 27.37 -11.61
C LEU A 71 3.53 27.19 -11.18
N GLY A 72 3.15 27.64 -9.98
CA GLY A 72 1.76 27.58 -9.51
C GLY A 72 0.80 28.29 -10.47
N LYS A 73 1.14 29.52 -10.89
CA LYS A 73 0.34 30.27 -11.89
C LYS A 73 0.25 29.54 -13.24
N ALA A 74 1.32 28.87 -13.66
CA ALA A 74 1.37 28.10 -14.91
C ALA A 74 0.48 26.86 -14.84
N PHE A 75 0.61 26.03 -13.79
CA PHE A 75 -0.23 24.85 -13.57
C PHE A 75 -1.70 25.20 -13.46
N GLY A 76 -2.05 26.21 -12.64
CA GLY A 76 -3.44 26.66 -12.54
C GLY A 76 -4.00 27.15 -13.88
N SER A 77 -3.16 27.64 -14.80
CA SER A 77 -3.58 28.03 -16.14
C SER A 77 -3.71 26.85 -17.11
N ALA A 78 -2.85 25.84 -16.99
CA ALA A 78 -2.92 24.60 -17.75
C ALA A 78 -4.18 23.80 -17.42
N ILE A 79 -4.48 23.60 -16.13
CA ILE A 79 -5.69 22.91 -15.66
C ILE A 79 -6.96 23.56 -16.23
N ARG A 80 -7.06 24.89 -16.19
CA ARG A 80 -8.19 25.63 -16.78
C ARG A 80 -8.25 25.53 -18.31
N ALA A 81 -7.14 25.26 -18.98
CA ALA A 81 -7.11 25.09 -20.42
C ALA A 81 -7.65 23.70 -20.81
N VAL A 82 -7.18 22.65 -20.14
CA VAL A 82 -7.65 21.26 -20.31
C VAL A 82 -9.16 21.14 -20.01
N ILE A 83 -9.64 21.69 -18.90
CA ILE A 83 -11.08 21.73 -18.59
C ILE A 83 -11.92 22.36 -19.72
N LYS A 84 -11.36 23.33 -20.46
CA LYS A 84 -12.04 23.93 -21.61
C LYS A 84 -11.99 23.05 -22.86
N CYS A 85 -10.95 22.23 -23.01
CA CYS A 85 -10.86 21.24 -24.07
C CYS A 85 -11.93 20.16 -23.83
N HIS A 86 -11.98 19.56 -22.63
CA HIS A 86 -13.03 18.62 -22.20
C HIS A 86 -14.46 19.15 -22.42
N ALA A 87 -14.71 20.41 -22.06
CA ALA A 87 -16.00 21.05 -22.30
C ALA A 87 -16.38 21.14 -23.78
N LYS A 88 -15.43 21.48 -24.67
CA LYS A 88 -15.72 21.49 -26.11
C LYS A 88 -16.00 20.10 -26.63
N MET A 89 -15.29 19.08 -26.16
CA MET A 89 -15.49 17.70 -26.57
C MET A 89 -16.90 17.23 -26.20
N ALA A 90 -17.29 17.39 -24.94
CA ALA A 90 -18.64 17.08 -24.47
C ALA A 90 -19.72 17.82 -25.29
N ASP A 91 -19.53 19.11 -25.53
CA ASP A 91 -20.43 19.94 -26.34
C ASP A 91 -20.55 19.42 -27.79
N SER A 92 -19.44 18.98 -28.38
CA SER A 92 -19.36 18.49 -29.76
C SER A 92 -20.12 17.17 -29.93
N VAL A 93 -19.99 16.27 -28.96
CA VAL A 93 -20.73 14.99 -28.90
C VAL A 93 -22.22 15.25 -28.76
N VAL A 94 -22.65 16.18 -27.90
CA VAL A 94 -24.06 16.55 -27.75
C VAL A 94 -24.64 17.19 -29.02
N LYS A 95 -23.83 17.90 -29.81
CA LYS A 95 -24.21 18.49 -31.11
C LYS A 95 -24.22 17.48 -32.26
N GLY A 96 -23.78 16.24 -32.02
CA GLY A 96 -23.70 15.19 -33.04
C GLY A 96 -22.53 15.35 -34.01
N ALA A 97 -21.51 16.12 -33.64
CA ALA A 97 -20.29 16.31 -34.42
C ALA A 97 -19.06 16.20 -33.49
N PRO A 98 -18.73 14.98 -32.99
CA PRO A 98 -17.59 14.77 -32.11
C PRO A 98 -16.30 15.31 -32.72
N VAL A 99 -15.48 15.99 -31.92
CA VAL A 99 -14.15 16.43 -32.30
C VAL A 99 -13.11 15.75 -31.42
N ASP A 100 -11.97 15.39 -32.03
CA ASP A 100 -10.74 15.01 -31.35
C ASP A 100 -10.04 16.31 -30.91
N ASP A 101 -9.88 16.52 -29.61
CA ASP A 101 -9.25 17.72 -29.04
C ASP A 101 -7.87 17.42 -28.43
N GLU A 102 -7.21 16.31 -28.79
CA GLU A 102 -5.80 16.06 -28.43
C GLU A 102 -4.87 17.17 -28.95
N ALA A 103 -5.32 17.88 -30.00
CA ALA A 103 -4.71 19.13 -30.42
C ALA A 103 -4.77 20.20 -29.31
N CYS A 104 -5.90 20.38 -28.63
CA CYS A 104 -6.05 21.37 -27.55
C CYS A 104 -5.27 21.00 -26.28
N GLU A 105 -5.05 19.71 -26.02
CA GLU A 105 -4.46 19.21 -24.77
C GLU A 105 -2.94 19.07 -24.90
N THR A 106 -2.47 18.31 -25.89
CA THR A 106 -1.08 17.84 -25.96
C THR A 106 -0.37 18.17 -27.28
N THR A 107 -1.01 18.03 -28.44
CA THR A 107 -0.31 17.97 -29.74
C THR A 107 -0.20 19.29 -30.53
N ASP A 108 -1.09 20.27 -30.36
CA ASP A 108 -0.99 21.57 -31.06
C ASP A 108 0.09 22.47 -30.42
N PRO A 109 0.83 23.30 -31.17
CA PRO A 109 1.77 24.27 -30.59
C PRO A 109 1.15 25.26 -29.59
N LYS A 110 -0.19 25.42 -29.60
CA LYS A 110 -0.97 26.22 -28.65
C LYS A 110 -1.78 25.34 -27.69
N SER A 111 -1.46 24.06 -27.57
CA SER A 111 -2.06 23.13 -26.61
C SER A 111 -1.83 23.57 -25.17
N ALA A 112 -2.61 23.03 -24.24
CA ALA A 112 -2.48 23.31 -22.81
C ALA A 112 -1.09 22.90 -22.31
N LYS A 113 -0.61 21.71 -22.70
CA LYS A 113 0.71 21.21 -22.36
C LYS A 113 1.83 22.08 -22.92
N ASN A 114 1.82 22.39 -24.22
CA ASN A 114 2.88 23.21 -24.83
C ASN A 114 2.93 24.64 -24.25
N LYS A 115 1.80 25.18 -23.81
CA LYS A 115 1.76 26.46 -23.07
C LYS A 115 2.36 26.35 -21.68
N LEU A 116 2.16 25.23 -20.99
CA LEU A 116 2.77 24.95 -19.70
C LEU A 116 4.28 24.79 -19.85
N ASP A 117 4.75 23.96 -20.78
CA ASP A 117 6.16 23.78 -21.12
C ASP A 117 6.84 25.14 -21.41
N ALA A 118 6.21 25.98 -22.24
CA ALA A 118 6.73 27.31 -22.55
C ALA A 118 6.75 28.26 -21.33
N ALA A 119 5.85 28.08 -20.36
CA ALA A 119 5.84 28.85 -19.12
C ALA A 119 6.93 28.37 -18.15
N ILE A 120 7.11 27.06 -18.00
CA ILE A 120 8.18 26.44 -17.19
C ILE A 120 9.54 26.86 -17.74
N LEU A 121 9.74 26.78 -19.06
CA LEU A 121 11.00 27.16 -19.71
C LEU A 121 11.36 28.63 -19.42
N LYS A 122 10.38 29.55 -19.44
CA LYS A 122 10.60 30.98 -19.15
C LYS A 122 11.09 31.26 -17.73
N VAL A 123 10.71 30.43 -16.76
CA VAL A 123 11.09 30.60 -15.35
C VAL A 123 12.22 29.67 -14.90
N SER A 124 12.61 28.70 -15.72
CA SER A 124 13.63 27.68 -15.40
C SER A 124 14.93 28.22 -14.79
N ALA A 125 15.41 29.39 -15.24
CA ALA A 125 16.62 30.02 -14.70
C ALA A 125 16.49 30.52 -13.26
N LEU A 126 15.27 30.70 -12.76
CA LEU A 126 14.97 31.10 -11.37
C LEU A 126 14.62 29.89 -10.50
N CYS A 127 14.45 28.72 -11.11
CA CYS A 127 13.98 27.52 -10.44
C CYS A 127 15.14 26.63 -9.98
N THR A 128 14.95 25.99 -8.83
CA THR A 128 15.85 24.90 -8.41
C THR A 128 15.60 23.65 -9.27
N SER A 129 16.59 22.76 -9.30
CA SER A 129 16.41 21.43 -9.91
C SER A 129 15.25 20.67 -9.29
N THR A 130 15.08 20.78 -7.96
CA THR A 130 13.97 20.15 -7.23
C THR A 130 12.61 20.67 -7.71
N GLN A 131 12.43 22.00 -7.81
CA GLN A 131 11.17 22.58 -8.31
C GLN A 131 10.89 22.17 -9.75
N LEU A 132 11.91 22.12 -10.62
CA LEU A 132 11.74 21.68 -12.01
C LEU A 132 11.42 20.19 -12.14
N THR A 133 12.06 19.33 -11.33
CA THR A 133 11.79 17.89 -11.31
C THR A 133 10.37 17.61 -10.81
N LEU A 134 9.95 18.25 -9.72
CA LEU A 134 8.59 18.10 -9.20
C LEU A 134 7.55 18.67 -10.17
N ALA A 135 7.83 19.80 -10.80
CA ALA A 135 6.98 20.33 -11.86
C ALA A 135 6.85 19.36 -13.04
N ALA A 136 7.95 18.76 -13.51
CA ALA A 136 7.91 17.79 -14.59
C ALA A 136 7.10 16.52 -14.22
N ALA A 137 7.25 16.03 -12.99
CA ALA A 137 6.46 14.89 -12.49
C ALA A 137 4.97 15.23 -12.39
N GLN A 138 4.65 16.44 -11.93
CA GLN A 138 3.26 16.90 -11.83
C GLN A 138 2.65 17.09 -13.22
N GLU A 139 3.40 17.67 -14.16
CA GLU A 139 2.97 17.78 -15.55
C GLU A 139 2.72 16.39 -16.16
N SER A 140 3.63 15.43 -15.96
CA SER A 140 3.44 14.06 -16.43
C SER A 140 2.21 13.38 -15.80
N THR A 141 1.83 13.77 -14.59
CA THR A 141 0.65 13.21 -13.90
C THR A 141 -0.63 13.85 -14.42
N LEU A 142 -0.67 15.17 -14.54
CA LEU A 142 -1.85 15.92 -14.99
C LEU A 142 -2.23 15.61 -16.45
N PHE A 143 -1.24 15.37 -17.30
CA PHE A 143 -1.41 15.03 -18.73
C PHE A 143 -1.19 13.54 -19.03
N ALA A 144 -1.27 12.66 -18.02
CA ALA A 144 -1.34 11.21 -18.26
C ALA A 144 -2.73 10.84 -18.80
N SER A 145 -2.86 9.68 -19.45
CA SER A 145 -4.17 9.20 -19.90
C SER A 145 -5.12 8.90 -18.75
N LYS A 146 -6.43 8.74 -19.04
CA LYS A 146 -7.45 8.33 -18.05
C LYS A 146 -7.17 7.07 -17.22
N SER A 147 -6.17 6.29 -17.58
CA SER A 147 -5.71 5.16 -16.74
C SER A 147 -5.06 5.60 -15.44
N ASN A 148 -4.55 6.84 -15.38
CA ASN A 148 -4.06 7.45 -14.15
C ASN A 148 -5.19 8.25 -13.48
N PRO A 149 -5.66 7.87 -12.28
CA PRO A 149 -6.80 8.53 -11.62
C PRO A 149 -6.54 10.00 -11.24
N LEU A 150 -5.28 10.44 -11.20
CA LEU A 150 -4.91 11.83 -10.93
C LEU A 150 -4.77 12.69 -12.20
N SER A 151 -4.83 12.08 -13.39
CA SER A 151 -4.85 12.83 -14.65
C SER A 151 -6.10 13.68 -14.80
N LEU A 152 -5.99 14.78 -15.54
CA LEU A 152 -7.15 15.61 -15.85
C LEU A 152 -8.16 14.84 -16.70
N ASP A 153 -7.67 13.97 -17.58
CA ASP A 153 -8.46 13.08 -18.44
C ASP A 153 -9.33 12.12 -17.62
N ALA A 154 -8.77 11.50 -16.57
CA ALA A 154 -9.54 10.66 -15.65
C ALA A 154 -10.55 11.49 -14.85
N GLN A 155 -10.13 12.65 -14.36
CA GLN A 155 -10.96 13.54 -13.54
C GLN A 155 -12.14 14.14 -14.32
N ALA A 156 -12.04 14.23 -15.65
CA ALA A 156 -13.15 14.64 -16.52
C ALA A 156 -14.40 13.76 -16.30
N GLY A 157 -14.22 12.47 -15.99
CA GLY A 157 -15.32 11.54 -15.71
C GLY A 157 -16.13 11.88 -14.46
N ALA A 158 -15.59 12.67 -13.53
CA ALA A 158 -16.32 13.16 -12.36
C ALA A 158 -17.27 14.33 -12.68
N VAL A 159 -16.99 15.06 -13.77
CA VAL A 159 -17.79 16.19 -14.25
C VAL A 159 -18.75 15.75 -15.36
N TYR A 160 -18.26 14.96 -16.32
CA TYR A 160 -19.03 14.37 -17.41
C TYR A 160 -19.39 12.93 -17.04
N CYS A 161 -20.44 12.78 -16.23
CA CYS A 161 -20.79 11.53 -15.56
C CYS A 161 -22.16 10.97 -15.98
N ASP A 162 -22.61 11.34 -17.17
CA ASP A 162 -24.03 11.28 -17.51
C ASP A 162 -24.31 10.49 -18.79
N GLY A 163 -25.42 9.77 -18.87
CA GLY A 163 -25.73 8.94 -20.04
C GLY A 163 -24.69 7.84 -20.32
N SER A 164 -24.48 7.50 -21.58
CA SER A 164 -23.57 6.42 -22.01
C SER A 164 -22.69 6.76 -23.20
N MET A 165 -22.90 7.92 -23.84
CA MET A 165 -22.07 8.35 -24.96
C MET A 165 -20.81 8.96 -24.39
N SER A 166 -19.65 8.38 -24.71
CA SER A 166 -18.37 8.94 -24.29
C SER A 166 -18.21 10.36 -24.84
N ILE A 167 -17.65 11.26 -24.03
CA ILE A 167 -17.25 12.60 -24.49
C ILE A 167 -16.11 12.54 -25.51
N ASP A 168 -15.41 11.40 -25.56
CA ASP A 168 -14.29 11.10 -26.43
C ASP A 168 -14.44 9.68 -27.05
N PRO A 169 -15.26 9.55 -28.12
CA PRO A 169 -15.57 8.27 -28.72
C PRO A 169 -14.40 7.66 -29.52
N ALA A 170 -14.29 6.33 -29.49
CA ALA A 170 -13.23 5.57 -30.16
C ALA A 170 -13.09 5.94 -31.65
N GLY A 171 -11.91 6.45 -32.01
CA GLY A 171 -11.60 7.00 -33.34
C GLY A 171 -11.19 8.48 -33.32
N ALA A 172 -11.24 9.13 -32.15
CA ALA A 172 -10.96 10.57 -31.94
C ALA A 172 -10.00 10.87 -30.76
N GLY A 173 -9.13 9.93 -30.35
CA GLY A 173 -8.23 10.10 -29.18
C GLY A 173 -8.41 8.97 -28.16
N GLY A 174 -9.61 8.86 -27.59
CA GLY A 174 -10.05 7.76 -26.73
C GLY A 174 -9.42 7.71 -25.33
N ASP A 175 -8.71 8.74 -24.88
CA ASP A 175 -8.01 8.84 -23.60
C ASP A 175 -8.69 9.72 -22.55
N ASP A 176 -9.79 10.41 -22.87
CA ASP A 176 -10.60 11.12 -21.86
C ASP A 176 -11.64 10.22 -21.20
N ALA A 177 -11.84 10.41 -19.89
CA ALA A 177 -12.91 9.79 -19.16
C ALA A 177 -14.18 10.65 -19.20
N GLY A 178 -15.33 9.97 -19.18
CA GLY A 178 -16.62 10.61 -19.01
C GLY A 178 -17.60 10.36 -20.14
N THR A 179 -18.86 10.61 -19.82
CA THR A 179 -20.00 10.40 -20.69
C THR A 179 -20.99 11.56 -20.61
N VAL A 180 -21.74 11.73 -21.69
CA VAL A 180 -22.89 12.63 -21.79
C VAL A 180 -24.15 11.89 -22.26
N ASP A 181 -25.32 12.40 -21.86
CA ASP A 181 -26.61 11.94 -22.36
C ASP A 181 -26.99 12.73 -23.62
N THR A 182 -26.92 12.07 -24.79
CA THR A 182 -27.28 12.68 -26.08
C THR A 182 -28.75 12.46 -26.47
N VAL A 183 -29.49 11.64 -25.70
CA VAL A 183 -30.87 11.25 -26.02
C VAL A 183 -31.91 12.00 -25.18
N ALA A 184 -31.54 12.49 -24.00
CA ALA A 184 -32.44 13.25 -23.15
C ALA A 184 -32.98 14.52 -23.81
N ALA A 185 -34.23 14.86 -23.47
CA ALA A 185 -34.91 16.05 -23.98
C ALA A 185 -34.21 17.36 -23.54
N ASP A 186 -33.55 17.34 -22.39
CA ASP A 186 -32.85 18.47 -21.77
C ASP A 186 -31.31 18.34 -21.81
N LYS A 187 -30.76 17.50 -22.71
CA LYS A 187 -29.31 17.28 -22.89
C LYS A 187 -28.46 18.55 -22.92
N SER A 188 -28.95 19.60 -23.59
CA SER A 188 -28.24 20.88 -23.69
C SER A 188 -28.16 21.63 -22.35
N ASN A 189 -29.08 21.39 -21.41
CA ASN A 189 -28.98 21.93 -20.05
C ASN A 189 -28.04 21.08 -19.19
N ARG A 190 -28.07 19.75 -19.33
CA ARG A 190 -27.23 18.80 -18.59
C ARG A 190 -25.75 19.00 -18.90
N VAL A 191 -25.38 19.12 -20.18
CA VAL A 191 -23.98 19.42 -20.56
C VAL A 191 -23.53 20.80 -20.07
N LYS A 192 -24.39 21.82 -20.16
CA LYS A 192 -24.09 23.16 -19.59
C LYS A 192 -23.90 23.14 -18.08
N CYS A 193 -24.60 22.26 -17.36
CA CYS A 193 -24.38 22.06 -15.93
C CYS A 193 -22.97 21.48 -15.68
N ALA A 194 -22.57 20.46 -16.44
CA ALA A 194 -21.23 19.87 -16.36
C ALA A 194 -20.15 20.91 -16.69
N ASP A 195 -20.28 21.64 -17.80
CA ASP A 195 -19.33 22.67 -18.21
C ASP A 195 -19.19 23.80 -17.18
N THR A 196 -20.31 24.22 -16.59
CA THR A 196 -20.28 25.24 -15.53
C THR A 196 -19.58 24.69 -14.29
N THR A 197 -19.85 23.43 -13.92
CA THR A 197 -19.19 22.77 -12.78
C THR A 197 -17.67 22.69 -13.01
N GLY A 198 -17.22 22.14 -14.13
CA GLY A 198 -15.80 22.08 -14.49
C GLY A 198 -15.16 23.47 -14.54
N SER A 199 -15.82 24.46 -15.15
CA SER A 199 -15.29 25.83 -15.20
C SER A 199 -15.14 26.47 -13.82
N GLU A 200 -16.05 26.21 -12.88
CA GLU A 200 -15.95 26.74 -11.51
C GLU A 200 -14.89 25.97 -10.69
N LEU A 201 -14.72 24.66 -10.90
CA LEU A 201 -13.61 23.88 -10.32
C LEU A 201 -12.25 24.42 -10.78
N GLY A 202 -12.09 24.71 -12.07
CA GLY A 202 -10.87 25.34 -12.59
C GLY A 202 -10.61 26.74 -12.00
N LYS A 203 -11.66 27.48 -11.61
CA LYS A 203 -11.53 28.76 -10.90
C LYS A 203 -11.17 28.56 -9.43
N LEU A 204 -11.70 27.51 -8.78
CA LEU A 204 -11.38 27.13 -7.42
C LEU A 204 -9.88 26.82 -7.29
N VAL A 205 -9.35 25.90 -8.09
CA VAL A 205 -7.90 25.57 -8.12
C VAL A 205 -7.05 26.84 -8.31
N ALA A 206 -7.45 27.72 -9.24
CA ALA A 206 -6.74 28.96 -9.50
C ALA A 206 -6.80 29.99 -8.36
N ALA A 207 -7.81 29.90 -7.49
CA ALA A 207 -7.97 30.74 -6.32
C ALA A 207 -7.18 30.19 -5.14
N VAL A 208 -7.22 28.87 -4.92
CA VAL A 208 -6.42 28.12 -3.94
C VAL A 208 -4.92 28.35 -4.17
N ILE A 209 -4.44 28.12 -5.39
CA ILE A 209 -3.04 28.40 -5.76
C ILE A 209 -2.65 29.87 -5.48
N LYS A 210 -3.57 30.83 -5.62
CA LYS A 210 -3.28 32.24 -5.27
C LYS A 210 -3.22 32.47 -3.77
N CYS A 211 -3.94 31.68 -2.97
CA CYS A 211 -3.85 31.72 -1.51
C CYS A 211 -2.51 31.12 -1.06
N HIS A 212 -2.10 29.96 -1.59
CA HIS A 212 -0.77 29.40 -1.34
C HIS A 212 0.38 30.34 -1.74
N ILE A 213 0.26 31.03 -2.88
CA ILE A 213 1.23 32.05 -3.29
C ILE A 213 1.31 33.19 -2.28
N LYS A 214 0.17 33.66 -1.77
CA LYS A 214 0.16 34.73 -0.75
C LYS A 214 0.72 34.25 0.57
N LEU A 215 0.47 32.99 0.95
CA LEU A 215 1.06 32.38 2.14
C LEU A 215 2.57 32.38 2.00
N ALA A 216 3.11 31.81 0.92
CA ALA A 216 4.54 31.78 0.63
C ALA A 216 5.17 33.19 0.59
N ASP A 217 4.54 34.15 -0.09
CA ASP A 217 5.00 35.55 -0.14
C ASP A 217 5.01 36.23 1.24
N SER A 218 3.99 35.95 2.07
CA SER A 218 3.83 36.58 3.38
C SER A 218 4.82 36.01 4.38
N ASP A 219 4.93 34.69 4.46
CA ASP A 219 5.86 34.00 5.36
C ASP A 219 7.31 34.29 4.99
N PHE A 220 7.64 34.29 3.69
CA PHE A 220 8.95 34.73 3.21
C PHE A 220 9.26 36.18 3.62
N GLY A 221 8.23 37.03 3.65
CA GLY A 221 8.32 38.41 4.09
C GLY A 221 8.27 38.61 5.61
N GLY A 222 8.16 37.54 6.41
CA GLY A 222 8.01 37.59 7.86
C GLY A 222 6.69 38.24 8.31
N LYS A 223 5.62 38.08 7.53
CA LYS A 223 4.29 38.62 7.82
C LYS A 223 3.27 37.50 7.96
N ASP A 224 2.37 37.65 8.92
CA ASP A 224 1.31 36.68 9.08
C ASP A 224 0.26 36.74 7.96
N PHE A 225 -0.17 35.57 7.51
CA PHE A 225 -1.24 35.40 6.55
C PHE A 225 -2.09 34.19 6.92
N ASP A 226 -3.37 34.46 7.22
CA ASP A 226 -4.35 33.42 7.45
C ASP A 226 -4.83 32.88 6.11
N GLU A 227 -4.19 31.79 5.70
CA GLU A 227 -4.48 31.07 4.47
C GLU A 227 -5.92 30.54 4.51
N ASN A 228 -6.35 29.94 5.62
CA ASN A 228 -7.66 29.31 5.77
C ASN A 228 -8.82 30.29 5.53
N LEU A 229 -8.64 31.57 5.88
CA LEU A 229 -9.57 32.64 5.50
C LEU A 229 -9.61 32.91 3.98
N CYS A 230 -8.50 32.71 3.29
CA CYS A 230 -8.37 32.88 1.84
C CYS A 230 -9.03 31.75 1.05
N GLU A 231 -8.83 30.49 1.43
CA GLU A 231 -9.27 29.36 0.61
C GLU A 231 -10.47 28.59 1.14
N GLU A 232 -10.53 28.29 2.43
CA GLU A 232 -11.58 27.43 2.98
C GLU A 232 -12.79 28.22 3.46
N ASN A 233 -12.59 29.13 4.42
CA ASN A 233 -13.69 29.74 5.15
C ASN A 233 -13.34 31.14 5.67
N ASP A 234 -13.90 32.17 5.03
CA ASP A 234 -13.90 33.54 5.57
C ASP A 234 -15.22 33.79 6.33
N PRO A 235 -15.27 33.69 7.67
CA PRO A 235 -16.51 33.88 8.43
C PRO A 235 -16.99 35.34 8.43
N VAL A 236 -16.14 36.30 8.01
CA VAL A 236 -16.46 37.72 8.01
C VAL A 236 -17.04 38.14 6.66
N LYS A 237 -16.40 37.75 5.56
CA LYS A 237 -16.77 38.21 4.21
C LYS A 237 -17.51 37.15 3.40
N GLY A 238 -17.45 35.87 3.78
CA GLY A 238 -18.03 34.76 3.02
C GLY A 238 -17.42 34.65 1.61
N LYS A 239 -16.12 34.94 1.48
CA LYS A 239 -15.43 35.13 0.20
C LYS A 239 -14.15 34.31 0.06
N SER A 240 -13.97 33.25 0.84
CA SER A 240 -12.90 32.28 0.58
C SER A 240 -13.07 31.62 -0.80
N ALA A 241 -12.05 30.91 -1.28
CA ALA A 241 -12.08 30.22 -2.57
C ALA A 241 -13.22 29.19 -2.65
N LEU A 242 -13.33 28.31 -1.65
CA LEU A 242 -14.36 27.29 -1.54
C LEU A 242 -15.75 27.90 -1.35
N GLN A 243 -15.88 28.94 -0.52
CA GLN A 243 -17.17 29.64 -0.35
C GLN A 243 -17.68 30.25 -1.68
N LYS A 244 -16.78 30.81 -2.51
CA LYS A 244 -17.15 31.31 -3.84
C LYS A 244 -17.59 30.19 -4.78
N TYR A 245 -16.89 29.06 -4.77
CA TYR A 245 -17.28 27.88 -5.54
C TYR A 245 -18.65 27.36 -5.09
N ASN A 246 -18.86 27.20 -3.79
CA ASN A 246 -20.12 26.73 -3.21
C ASN A 246 -21.28 27.68 -3.57
N ALA A 247 -21.06 29.00 -3.48
CA ALA A 247 -22.06 29.99 -3.90
C ALA A 247 -22.40 29.89 -5.40
N ALA A 248 -21.42 29.58 -6.25
CA ALA A 248 -21.65 29.32 -7.66
C ALA A 248 -22.46 28.02 -7.88
N MET A 249 -22.21 26.97 -7.10
CA MET A 249 -22.95 25.70 -7.17
C MET A 249 -24.41 25.87 -6.75
N VAL A 250 -24.69 26.63 -5.69
CA VAL A 250 -26.05 27.00 -5.27
C VAL A 250 -26.76 27.80 -6.35
N LYS A 251 -26.08 28.79 -6.95
CA LYS A 251 -26.64 29.57 -8.07
C LYS A 251 -26.95 28.67 -9.28
N LEU A 252 -26.09 27.69 -9.55
CA LEU A 252 -26.29 26.73 -10.63
C LEU A 252 -27.48 25.80 -10.33
N THR A 253 -27.69 25.38 -9.08
CA THR A 253 -28.93 24.67 -8.67
C THR A 253 -30.18 25.50 -8.96
N GLY A 254 -30.16 26.78 -8.55
CA GLY A 254 -31.28 27.70 -8.78
C GLY A 254 -31.61 27.95 -10.26
N SER A 255 -30.69 27.64 -11.18
CA SER A 255 -30.93 27.75 -12.62
C SER A 255 -31.75 26.60 -13.22
N GLY A 256 -31.95 25.50 -12.48
CA GLY A 256 -32.70 24.33 -12.93
C GLY A 256 -32.03 23.54 -14.07
N LYS A 257 -30.74 23.79 -14.35
CA LYS A 257 -30.02 23.14 -15.47
C LYS A 257 -29.45 21.76 -15.13
N CYS A 258 -29.17 21.52 -13.85
CA CYS A 258 -28.59 20.28 -13.36
C CYS A 258 -29.71 19.29 -13.01
N THR A 259 -30.11 18.47 -13.97
CA THR A 259 -31.14 17.43 -13.80
C THR A 259 -30.55 16.03 -13.69
N GLN A 260 -29.27 15.87 -14.02
CA GLN A 260 -28.55 14.60 -13.90
C GLN A 260 -28.28 14.21 -12.44
N ALA A 261 -28.45 12.91 -12.13
CA ALA A 261 -28.26 12.39 -10.78
C ALA A 261 -26.78 12.44 -10.32
N CYS A 262 -25.83 12.44 -11.26
CA CYS A 262 -24.41 12.45 -10.92
C CYS A 262 -23.90 13.84 -10.49
N LEU A 263 -24.54 14.94 -10.93
CA LEU A 263 -24.20 16.33 -10.55
C LEU A 263 -25.27 16.99 -9.68
N THR A 264 -25.81 16.27 -8.70
CA THR A 264 -26.61 16.91 -7.65
C THR A 264 -25.80 18.00 -6.93
N GLU A 265 -26.48 18.93 -6.25
CA GLU A 265 -25.78 19.96 -5.47
C GLU A 265 -24.78 19.37 -4.46
N PRO A 266 -25.13 18.37 -3.63
CA PRO A 266 -24.16 17.73 -2.73
C PRO A 266 -22.94 17.15 -3.46
N ASN A 267 -23.14 16.49 -4.60
CA ASN A 267 -22.03 15.92 -5.37
C ASN A 267 -21.11 17.02 -5.91
N ARG A 268 -21.67 18.12 -6.41
CA ARG A 268 -20.88 19.26 -6.88
C ARG A 268 -20.10 19.93 -5.76
N LEU A 269 -20.67 20.06 -4.56
CA LEU A 269 -19.96 20.58 -3.39
C LEU A 269 -18.81 19.64 -2.97
N ALA A 270 -19.05 18.32 -2.96
CA ALA A 270 -18.02 17.32 -2.67
C ALA A 270 -16.86 17.35 -3.68
N LEU A 271 -17.14 17.55 -4.97
CA LEU A 271 -16.09 17.76 -5.98
C LEU A 271 -15.22 18.98 -5.65
N GLY A 272 -15.82 20.07 -5.15
CA GLY A 272 -15.09 21.26 -4.71
C GLY A 272 -14.12 20.97 -3.58
N THR A 273 -14.59 20.28 -2.52
CA THR A 273 -13.75 19.88 -1.38
C THR A 273 -12.63 18.93 -1.79
N ASN A 274 -12.91 17.94 -2.65
CA ASN A 274 -11.88 17.02 -3.14
C ASN A 274 -10.79 17.73 -3.95
N ILE A 275 -11.17 18.70 -4.79
CA ILE A 275 -10.23 19.47 -5.60
C ILE A 275 -9.40 20.45 -4.77
N LEU A 276 -10.00 21.02 -3.71
CA LEU A 276 -9.28 21.81 -2.71
C LEU A 276 -8.17 20.97 -2.05
N ALA A 277 -8.52 19.82 -1.48
CA ALA A 277 -7.56 18.92 -0.85
C ALA A 277 -6.43 18.44 -1.79
N GLN A 278 -6.75 18.19 -3.07
CA GLN A 278 -5.72 17.88 -4.07
C GLN A 278 -4.76 19.04 -4.32
N ALA A 279 -5.27 20.28 -4.32
CA ALA A 279 -4.45 21.46 -4.53
C ALA A 279 -3.55 21.75 -3.31
N GLU A 280 -4.06 21.60 -2.08
CA GLU A 280 -3.30 21.69 -0.81
C GLU A 280 -2.15 20.66 -0.78
N ALA A 281 -2.45 19.40 -1.13
CA ALA A 281 -1.45 18.34 -1.23
C ALA A 281 -0.40 18.60 -2.33
N ALA A 282 -0.79 19.31 -3.40
CA ALA A 282 0.11 19.69 -4.49
C ALA A 282 0.97 20.92 -4.17
N ASN A 283 0.74 21.61 -3.05
CA ASN A 283 1.47 22.83 -2.70
C ASN A 283 2.99 22.58 -2.53
N ALA A 284 3.36 21.42 -1.97
CA ALA A 284 4.75 20.97 -1.86
C ALA A 284 5.48 20.76 -3.20
N ILE A 285 4.77 20.69 -4.32
CA ILE A 285 5.35 20.56 -5.67
C ILE A 285 6.06 21.84 -6.07
N VAL A 286 5.42 22.99 -5.80
CA VAL A 286 5.95 24.32 -6.17
C VAL A 286 6.76 24.95 -5.04
N TYR A 287 6.48 24.57 -3.78
CA TYR A 287 7.22 24.99 -2.59
C TYR A 287 7.76 23.77 -1.80
N PRO A 288 8.70 23.01 -2.38
CA PRO A 288 9.24 21.83 -1.72
C PRO A 288 10.02 22.17 -0.46
N CYS A 289 9.96 21.25 0.50
CA CYS A 289 10.71 21.33 1.75
C CYS A 289 12.16 20.86 1.61
N PRO A 290 13.11 21.49 2.32
CA PRO A 290 14.44 20.94 2.48
C PRO A 290 14.35 19.57 3.15
N ALA A 291 15.06 18.57 2.63
CA ALA A 291 15.15 17.28 3.31
C ALA A 291 15.79 17.47 4.69
N THR A 292 15.15 16.96 5.76
CA THR A 292 15.68 17.00 7.13
C THR A 292 17.01 16.27 7.15
N THR A 293 18.11 17.01 7.06
CA THR A 293 19.44 16.44 6.87
C THR A 293 19.99 16.03 8.24
N THR A 294 20.03 14.73 8.54
CA THR A 294 21.09 14.22 9.42
C THR A 294 22.39 14.37 8.63
N THR A 295 23.26 15.27 9.08
CA THR A 295 24.46 15.73 8.37
C THR A 295 25.28 14.58 7.79
N THR A 296 25.19 14.38 6.48
CA THR A 296 26.23 13.69 5.71
C THR A 296 26.68 14.65 4.63
N THR A 297 27.93 15.11 4.73
CA THR A 297 28.57 16.02 3.77
C THR A 297 28.71 15.35 2.41
N THR A 298 28.03 15.88 1.38
CA THR A 298 28.34 15.55 -0.02
C THR A 298 28.40 16.82 -0.85
N SER A 299 29.57 17.12 -1.40
CA SER A 299 29.76 18.19 -2.40
C SER A 299 29.18 17.75 -3.74
N THR A 300 28.37 18.58 -4.38
CA THR A 300 27.85 18.34 -5.74
C THR A 300 28.73 19.03 -6.78
N THR A 301 29.49 18.25 -7.53
CA THR A 301 30.00 18.63 -8.85
C THR A 301 28.96 18.27 -9.90
N THR A 302 28.48 19.26 -10.65
CA THR A 302 27.61 19.07 -11.82
C THR A 302 28.30 18.17 -12.84
N THR A 303 27.80 16.94 -13.01
CA THR A 303 28.31 16.00 -14.02
C THR A 303 27.29 15.95 -15.15
N THR A 304 27.64 16.49 -16.32
CA THR A 304 26.93 16.24 -17.58
C THR A 304 27.01 14.74 -17.89
N CYS A 305 25.89 14.01 -17.90
CA CYS A 305 25.87 12.57 -18.12
C CYS A 305 26.00 12.25 -19.61
N PRO A 306 27.13 11.68 -20.07
CA PRO A 306 27.29 11.32 -21.47
C PRO A 306 26.40 10.11 -21.78
N GLY A 307 25.40 10.27 -22.66
CA GLY A 307 24.54 9.16 -23.13
C GLY A 307 23.18 9.01 -22.45
N GLY A 308 22.70 10.01 -21.69
CA GLY A 308 21.33 10.05 -21.17
C GLY A 308 21.09 9.29 -19.85
N CYS A 309 22.04 8.46 -19.40
CA CYS A 309 21.99 7.78 -18.10
C CYS A 309 23.21 8.12 -17.23
N CYS A 310 22.97 8.41 -15.95
CA CYS A 310 23.97 8.81 -14.96
C CYS A 310 24.40 7.67 -14.02
N CYS A 311 23.85 6.47 -14.18
CA CYS A 311 24.20 5.34 -13.34
C CYS A 311 25.65 4.92 -13.55
N ALA A 312 26.39 4.75 -12.46
CA ALA A 312 27.73 4.20 -12.50
C ALA A 312 27.69 2.81 -13.16
N GLY A 313 28.62 2.50 -14.06
CA GLY A 313 28.63 1.22 -14.80
C GLY A 313 27.77 1.19 -16.07
N GLY A 314 27.07 2.27 -16.41
CA GLY A 314 26.26 2.37 -17.64
C GLY A 314 24.76 2.22 -17.39
N ALA A 315 23.95 2.22 -18.46
CA ALA A 315 22.51 2.11 -18.36
C ALA A 315 22.09 0.68 -17.98
N PRO A 316 21.43 0.48 -16.82
CA PRO A 316 20.96 -0.84 -16.44
C PRO A 316 19.77 -1.25 -17.30
N SER A 317 19.73 -2.54 -17.62
CA SER A 317 18.64 -3.21 -18.30
C SER A 317 17.62 -3.80 -17.32
N THR A 318 18.08 -4.17 -16.12
CA THR A 318 17.24 -4.69 -15.06
C THR A 318 17.61 -4.13 -13.70
N PHE A 319 16.61 -4.12 -12.82
CA PHE A 319 16.74 -3.82 -11.40
C PHE A 319 16.21 -5.02 -10.63
N SER A 320 16.93 -5.49 -9.63
CA SER A 320 16.48 -6.60 -8.79
C SER A 320 16.57 -6.23 -7.32
N PHE A 321 15.64 -6.78 -6.54
CA PHE A 321 15.78 -6.80 -5.10
C PHE A 321 15.51 -8.20 -4.54
N THR A 322 16.24 -8.56 -3.50
CA THR A 322 16.10 -9.85 -2.81
C THR A 322 15.80 -9.60 -1.35
N THR A 323 14.73 -10.19 -0.81
CA THR A 323 14.39 -10.08 0.62
C THR A 323 15.48 -10.71 1.49
N GLY A 324 15.70 -10.11 2.65
CA GLY A 324 16.66 -10.55 3.65
C GLY A 324 16.03 -10.59 5.03
N LEU A 325 16.71 -11.24 5.97
CA LEU A 325 16.29 -11.28 7.37
C LEU A 325 16.38 -9.89 8.00
N GLY A 326 15.35 -9.54 8.76
CA GLY A 326 15.23 -8.24 9.44
C GLY A 326 15.64 -8.30 10.89
N SER A 327 16.25 -7.21 11.37
CA SER A 327 16.54 -6.99 12.78
C SER A 327 16.31 -5.55 13.16
N GLY A 328 15.94 -5.30 14.42
CA GLY A 328 15.69 -3.97 14.95
C GLY A 328 14.31 -3.42 14.59
N THR A 329 14.15 -2.11 14.75
CA THR A 329 12.88 -1.39 14.56
C THR A 329 12.88 -0.66 13.21
N CYS A 330 11.81 -0.83 12.45
CA CYS A 330 11.58 -0.18 11.16
C CYS A 330 10.35 0.74 11.17
N GLY A 331 9.56 0.74 12.23
CA GLY A 331 8.39 1.59 12.32
C GLY A 331 7.88 1.73 13.75
N HIS A 332 6.74 2.40 13.90
CA HIS A 332 6.04 2.51 15.17
C HIS A 332 4.56 2.83 14.96
N LEU A 333 3.78 2.65 16.03
CA LEU A 333 2.43 3.16 16.16
C LEU A 333 2.41 4.38 17.08
N ASP A 334 1.65 5.39 16.68
CA ASP A 334 1.26 6.51 17.53
C ASP A 334 -0.19 6.35 17.94
N ALA A 335 -0.52 6.74 19.16
CA ALA A 335 -1.89 6.92 19.65
C ALA A 335 -2.11 8.39 20.03
N ASP A 336 -3.37 8.77 20.19
CA ASP A 336 -3.74 10.13 20.61
C ASP A 336 -3.07 10.46 21.96
N GLY A 337 -2.11 11.41 21.94
CA GLY A 337 -1.34 11.80 23.14
C GLY A 337 -0.27 10.80 23.60
N SER A 338 0.05 9.77 22.80
CA SER A 338 1.08 8.76 23.10
C SER A 338 1.83 8.37 21.82
N PRO A 339 2.80 9.22 21.38
CA PRO A 339 3.61 8.90 20.22
C PRO A 339 4.53 7.72 20.50
N ASN A 340 4.84 6.92 19.47
CA ASN A 340 5.78 5.79 19.50
C ASN A 340 5.48 4.75 20.59
N PHE A 341 4.20 4.50 20.90
CA PHE A 341 3.84 3.60 22.01
C PHE A 341 4.10 2.12 21.71
N PHE A 342 4.20 1.75 20.42
CA PHE A 342 4.45 0.37 19.99
C PHE A 342 5.43 0.35 18.81
N PRO A 343 6.62 -0.26 18.94
CA PRO A 343 7.60 -0.37 17.85
C PRO A 343 7.22 -1.48 16.86
N LEU A 344 7.50 -1.25 15.57
CA LEU A 344 7.35 -2.23 14.48
C LEU A 344 8.72 -2.75 14.05
N ALA A 345 8.90 -4.07 14.04
CA ALA A 345 10.17 -4.71 13.75
C ALA A 345 10.46 -4.76 12.23
N CYS A 346 11.74 -4.62 11.87
CA CYS A 346 12.19 -4.89 10.51
C CYS A 346 12.01 -6.37 10.15
N GLY A 347 11.57 -6.67 8.93
CA GLY A 347 11.27 -8.04 8.47
C GLY A 347 9.94 -8.58 9.03
N GLY A 348 9.17 -7.76 9.74
CA GLY A 348 7.87 -8.11 10.28
C GLY A 348 6.73 -7.74 9.34
N LEU A 349 5.75 -8.63 9.27
CA LEU A 349 4.42 -8.37 8.74
C LEU A 349 3.45 -8.21 9.92
N TYR A 350 2.81 -7.04 10.00
CA TYR A 350 1.75 -6.73 10.95
C TYR A 350 0.40 -6.65 10.22
N PHE A 351 -0.67 -7.11 10.85
CA PHE A 351 -2.01 -7.07 10.30
C PHE A 351 -3.11 -7.01 11.38
N GLY A 352 -4.30 -6.54 10.99
CA GLY A 352 -5.47 -6.55 11.84
C GLY A 352 -5.63 -5.30 12.70
N GLY A 353 -6.80 -5.18 13.33
CA GLY A 353 -7.11 -4.12 14.28
C GLY A 353 -6.45 -4.33 15.65
N ALA A 354 -6.88 -3.55 16.65
CA ALA A 354 -6.31 -3.63 18.00
C ALA A 354 -6.61 -4.94 18.74
N ASN A 355 -7.46 -5.82 18.22
CA ASN A 355 -7.82 -7.09 18.85
C ASN A 355 -7.37 -8.29 18.01
N VAL A 356 -6.28 -8.15 17.27
CA VAL A 356 -5.60 -9.27 16.61
C VAL A 356 -5.20 -10.31 17.66
N GLY A 357 -5.59 -11.56 17.42
CA GLY A 357 -5.31 -12.70 18.29
C GLY A 357 -4.14 -13.56 17.82
N VAL A 358 -3.65 -13.33 16.60
CA VAL A 358 -2.42 -13.97 16.09
C VAL A 358 -1.20 -13.23 16.63
N PRO A 359 -0.17 -13.93 17.12
CA PRO A 359 1.08 -13.31 17.54
C PRO A 359 1.77 -12.55 16.40
N LEU A 360 2.12 -11.29 16.65
CA LEU A 360 2.75 -10.40 15.68
C LEU A 360 4.11 -9.90 16.17
N PRO A 361 5.05 -9.62 15.23
CA PRO A 361 4.89 -9.75 13.78
C PRO A 361 5.05 -11.18 13.27
N SER A 362 4.35 -11.52 12.18
CA SER A 362 4.74 -12.68 11.37
C SER A 362 6.04 -12.36 10.64
N LYS A 363 6.99 -13.30 10.58
CA LYS A 363 8.28 -13.08 9.89
C LYS A 363 8.11 -13.24 8.39
N VAL A 364 8.61 -12.29 7.62
CA VAL A 364 8.62 -12.41 6.16
C VAL A 364 9.82 -13.27 5.72
N PRO A 365 9.61 -14.32 4.90
CA PRO A 365 10.71 -15.11 4.35
C PRO A 365 11.75 -14.29 3.57
N ASP A 366 13.02 -14.65 3.72
CA ASP A 366 14.14 -14.08 2.95
C ASP A 366 14.30 -14.78 1.58
N TYR A 367 15.28 -14.35 0.80
CA TYR A 367 15.61 -14.86 -0.54
C TYR A 367 14.50 -14.76 -1.61
N GLY A 368 13.42 -14.05 -1.32
CA GLY A 368 12.43 -13.65 -2.32
C GLY A 368 13.06 -12.67 -3.31
N ASN A 369 13.38 -13.17 -4.51
CA ASN A 369 14.03 -12.38 -5.56
C ASN A 369 12.99 -11.84 -6.55
N SER A 370 13.01 -10.53 -6.81
CA SER A 370 12.12 -9.86 -7.75
C SER A 370 12.94 -9.07 -8.76
N ILE A 371 12.78 -9.39 -10.05
CA ILE A 371 13.49 -8.75 -11.17
C ILE A 371 12.53 -7.86 -11.94
N LEU A 372 12.91 -6.61 -12.18
CA LEU A 372 12.18 -5.62 -12.98
C LEU A 372 13.03 -5.19 -14.17
N ASN A 373 12.38 -4.86 -15.29
CA ASN A 373 13.01 -4.15 -16.39
C ASN A 373 13.30 -2.73 -15.93
N ALA A 374 14.47 -2.21 -16.27
CA ALA A 374 14.88 -0.85 -15.95
C ALA A 374 15.14 -0.07 -17.24
N SER A 375 14.67 1.17 -17.27
CA SER A 375 15.02 2.14 -18.30
C SER A 375 15.50 3.42 -17.63
N CYS A 376 16.63 3.97 -18.09
CA CYS A 376 17.33 5.03 -17.40
C CYS A 376 17.18 6.38 -18.10
N SER A 377 16.87 7.41 -17.32
CA SER A 377 16.90 8.82 -17.74
C SER A 377 17.47 9.67 -16.60
N GLY A 378 18.67 10.24 -16.80
CA GLY A 378 19.41 10.87 -15.72
C GLY A 378 19.83 9.84 -14.67
N SER A 379 19.58 10.10 -13.38
CA SER A 379 19.76 9.12 -12.29
C SER A 379 18.53 8.25 -12.06
N THR A 380 17.39 8.59 -12.65
CA THR A 380 16.12 7.90 -12.44
C THR A 380 16.00 6.68 -13.35
N LEU A 381 15.60 5.57 -12.76
CA LEU A 381 15.20 4.35 -13.45
C LEU A 381 13.68 4.22 -13.39
N THR A 382 13.04 4.17 -14.56
CA THR A 382 11.64 3.73 -14.66
C THR A 382 11.63 2.20 -14.68
N LEU A 383 10.91 1.61 -13.72
CA LEU A 383 10.82 0.18 -13.51
C LEU A 383 9.52 -0.36 -14.11
N SER A 384 9.59 -1.50 -14.79
CA SER A 384 8.43 -2.22 -15.31
C SER A 384 8.58 -3.73 -15.14
N GLY A 385 7.45 -4.44 -15.11
CA GLY A 385 7.44 -5.87 -14.82
C GLY A 385 8.21 -6.71 -15.84
N THR A 386 8.86 -7.77 -15.38
CA THR A 386 9.51 -8.78 -16.23
C THR A 386 8.61 -9.99 -16.45
N SER A 387 8.69 -10.59 -17.63
CA SER A 387 8.09 -11.90 -17.90
C SER A 387 8.92 -13.04 -17.30
N ALA A 388 8.31 -14.22 -17.13
CA ALA A 388 8.98 -15.42 -16.64
C ALA A 388 10.22 -15.79 -17.48
N ALA A 389 10.17 -15.57 -18.79
CA ALA A 389 11.28 -15.86 -19.69
C ALA A 389 12.44 -14.85 -19.55
N GLN A 390 12.15 -13.57 -19.28
CA GLN A 390 13.16 -12.53 -19.08
C GLN A 390 13.89 -12.69 -17.74
N ALA A 391 13.15 -12.99 -16.67
CA ALA A 391 13.73 -13.13 -15.34
C ALA A 391 14.50 -14.46 -15.18
N GLY A 392 14.01 -15.54 -15.79
CA GLY A 392 14.58 -16.88 -15.58
C GLY A 392 14.33 -17.41 -14.17
N GLY A 393 15.13 -18.38 -13.75
CA GLY A 393 15.08 -18.95 -12.39
C GLY A 393 13.82 -19.74 -12.03
N ASN A 394 12.89 -19.91 -12.97
CA ASN A 394 11.67 -20.69 -12.76
C ASN A 394 11.96 -22.20 -12.74
N LYS A 395 11.14 -22.99 -12.05
CA LYS A 395 11.31 -24.43 -11.92
C LYS A 395 10.00 -25.20 -12.06
N CYS A 396 10.08 -26.39 -12.63
CA CYS A 396 8.94 -27.31 -12.67
C CYS A 396 8.70 -27.93 -11.30
N ILE A 397 7.53 -27.68 -10.72
CA ILE A 397 7.15 -28.17 -9.37
C ILE A 397 6.11 -29.30 -9.42
N LYS A 398 5.41 -29.45 -10.56
CA LYS A 398 4.44 -30.52 -10.83
C LYS A 398 4.45 -30.87 -12.32
N GLY A 399 3.99 -32.07 -12.66
CA GLY A 399 3.90 -32.54 -14.04
C GLY A 399 4.74 -33.80 -14.25
N LEU A 400 5.46 -33.90 -15.37
CA LEU A 400 6.33 -35.03 -15.66
C LEU A 400 7.40 -35.19 -14.56
N SER A 401 7.48 -36.36 -13.93
CA SER A 401 8.42 -36.61 -12.81
C SER A 401 9.87 -36.33 -13.18
N ALA A 402 10.25 -36.62 -14.44
CA ALA A 402 11.60 -36.39 -14.96
C ALA A 402 11.91 -34.91 -15.25
N SER A 403 10.89 -34.06 -15.37
CA SER A 403 11.05 -32.61 -15.57
C SER A 403 11.10 -31.83 -14.26
N ARG A 404 10.76 -32.46 -13.12
CA ARG A 404 10.70 -31.75 -11.83
C ARG A 404 12.06 -31.19 -11.43
N GLY A 405 12.09 -29.92 -11.00
CA GLY A 405 13.30 -29.18 -10.68
C GLY A 405 14.03 -28.59 -11.89
N ASN A 406 13.69 -29.00 -13.13
CA ASN A 406 14.26 -28.40 -14.33
C ASN A 406 13.72 -26.98 -14.54
N SER A 407 14.50 -26.16 -15.25
CA SER A 407 14.09 -24.82 -15.64
C SER A 407 12.89 -24.85 -16.58
N CYS A 408 12.00 -23.88 -16.42
CA CYS A 408 10.82 -23.70 -17.25
C CYS A 408 10.53 -22.22 -17.52
N THR A 409 9.61 -21.96 -18.43
CA THR A 409 9.06 -20.63 -18.70
C THR A 409 7.53 -20.66 -18.71
N THR A 410 6.94 -21.82 -18.94
CA THR A 410 5.50 -22.07 -18.94
C THR A 410 5.18 -23.42 -18.31
N ASP A 411 3.92 -23.62 -17.92
CA ASP A 411 3.44 -24.92 -17.41
C ASP A 411 3.64 -26.06 -18.42
N SER A 412 3.68 -25.76 -19.73
CA SER A 412 3.87 -26.77 -20.78
C SER A 412 5.25 -27.42 -20.80
N ASP A 413 6.29 -26.70 -20.36
CA ASP A 413 7.66 -27.22 -20.26
C ASP A 413 7.75 -28.36 -19.23
N CYS A 414 6.80 -28.37 -18.28
CA CYS A 414 6.73 -29.35 -17.21
C CYS A 414 5.81 -30.53 -17.54
N ALA A 415 5.11 -30.51 -18.68
CA ALA A 415 3.99 -31.39 -18.91
C ALA A 415 4.35 -32.73 -19.54
N GLY A 416 5.44 -32.86 -20.29
CA GLY A 416 5.69 -34.11 -21.01
C GLY A 416 6.97 -34.18 -21.83
N PRO A 417 7.15 -35.28 -22.60
CA PRO A 417 6.13 -36.31 -22.85
C PRO A 417 5.95 -37.32 -21.71
N CYS A 418 4.71 -37.66 -21.36
CA CYS A 418 4.37 -38.79 -20.47
C CYS A 418 3.86 -40.00 -21.27
N GLY A 419 4.10 -41.21 -20.76
CA GLY A 419 3.57 -42.47 -21.30
C GLY A 419 2.35 -42.99 -20.52
N THR A 420 2.32 -42.78 -19.21
CA THR A 420 1.22 -43.16 -18.31
C THR A 420 1.00 -42.10 -17.24
N SER A 421 -0.15 -42.13 -16.57
CA SER A 421 -0.42 -41.20 -15.46
C SER A 421 0.53 -41.38 -14.27
N ALA A 422 1.25 -42.50 -14.16
CA ALA A 422 2.28 -42.70 -13.15
C ALA A 422 3.54 -41.85 -13.39
N ASP A 423 3.74 -41.38 -14.64
CA ASP A 423 4.83 -40.47 -14.99
C ASP A 423 4.53 -39.02 -14.56
N CYS A 424 3.32 -38.74 -14.09
CA CYS A 424 2.91 -37.44 -13.60
C CYS A 424 3.01 -37.42 -12.06
N THR A 425 3.68 -36.42 -11.50
CA THR A 425 3.91 -36.30 -10.05
C THR A 425 3.81 -34.83 -9.59
N PRO A 426 3.19 -34.56 -8.42
CA PRO A 426 2.40 -35.48 -7.60
C PRO A 426 1.01 -35.70 -8.22
N GLY A 427 0.68 -36.96 -8.52
CA GLY A 427 -0.54 -37.30 -9.26
C GLY A 427 -0.61 -36.66 -10.64
N GLY A 428 -1.82 -36.53 -11.18
CA GLY A 428 -2.05 -36.04 -12.55
C GLY A 428 -2.48 -37.15 -13.50
N ILE A 429 -3.07 -36.75 -14.63
CA ILE A 429 -3.50 -37.67 -15.68
C ILE A 429 -2.61 -37.43 -16.88
N CYS A 430 -2.00 -38.49 -17.39
CA CYS A 430 -1.34 -38.43 -18.68
C CYS A 430 -2.39 -38.53 -19.79
N SER A 431 -2.56 -37.46 -20.55
CA SER A 431 -3.49 -37.38 -21.68
C SER A 431 -2.77 -36.78 -22.87
N ALA A 432 -2.84 -37.46 -24.03
CA ALA A 432 -2.12 -37.07 -25.24
C ALA A 432 -0.62 -36.80 -24.98
N SER A 433 0.03 -37.67 -24.19
CA SER A 433 1.43 -37.52 -23.75
C SER A 433 1.74 -36.25 -22.96
N SER A 434 0.75 -35.64 -22.32
CA SER A 434 0.90 -34.48 -21.46
C SER A 434 0.26 -34.71 -20.09
N CYS A 435 0.98 -34.37 -19.02
CA CYS A 435 0.49 -34.38 -17.65
C CYS A 435 -0.44 -33.19 -17.40
N SER A 436 -1.66 -33.46 -16.97
CA SER A 436 -2.69 -32.43 -16.73
C SER A 436 -2.41 -31.49 -15.56
N ASN A 437 -1.51 -31.87 -14.66
CA ASN A 437 -1.15 -31.13 -13.45
C ASN A 437 0.17 -30.35 -13.58
N ALA A 438 0.71 -30.22 -14.79
CA ALA A 438 1.98 -29.56 -15.04
C ALA A 438 1.99 -28.13 -14.48
N LYS A 439 3.06 -27.77 -13.75
CA LYS A 439 3.18 -26.45 -13.14
C LYS A 439 4.61 -25.96 -13.10
N CYS A 440 4.83 -24.79 -13.69
CA CYS A 440 6.04 -24.00 -13.60
C CYS A 440 5.89 -22.93 -12.50
N ALA A 441 6.75 -22.97 -11.49
CA ALA A 441 6.84 -21.96 -10.46
C ALA A 441 7.65 -20.77 -10.98
N MET A 442 6.96 -19.66 -11.28
CA MET A 442 7.55 -18.45 -11.84
C MET A 442 8.09 -17.54 -10.72
N MET A 443 9.31 -17.79 -10.26
CA MET A 443 9.79 -17.32 -8.94
C MET A 443 10.48 -15.95 -8.92
N GLN A 444 10.97 -15.45 -10.07
CA GLN A 444 11.82 -14.25 -10.11
C GLN A 444 11.22 -13.09 -10.91
N CYS A 445 10.18 -13.36 -11.70
CA CYS A 445 9.55 -12.37 -12.55
C CYS A 445 8.59 -11.47 -11.77
N THR A 446 8.20 -10.35 -12.37
CA THR A 446 7.33 -9.35 -11.72
C THR A 446 6.10 -8.97 -12.54
N ASN A 447 5.77 -9.74 -13.58
CA ASN A 447 4.50 -9.65 -14.28
C ASN A 447 3.36 -10.36 -13.54
N ALA A 448 2.12 -10.08 -13.95
CA ALA A 448 0.96 -10.80 -13.47
C ALA A 448 1.15 -12.33 -13.63
N GLY A 449 0.86 -13.09 -12.57
CA GLY A 449 1.03 -14.54 -12.50
C GLY A 449 2.35 -15.01 -11.90
N CYS A 450 3.33 -14.13 -11.67
CA CYS A 450 4.59 -14.46 -11.01
C CYS A 450 4.40 -14.64 -9.49
N LEU A 451 5.14 -15.57 -8.88
CA LEU A 451 5.15 -15.76 -7.43
C LEU A 451 5.99 -14.67 -6.78
N TYR A 452 5.60 -14.25 -5.57
CA TYR A 452 6.34 -13.27 -4.78
C TYR A 452 6.87 -13.90 -3.51
N GLY A 453 8.19 -14.09 -3.46
CA GLY A 453 8.88 -14.69 -2.32
C GLY A 453 8.49 -16.14 -2.03
N PRO A 454 9.13 -16.77 -1.02
CA PRO A 454 8.75 -18.08 -0.51
C PRO A 454 7.34 -18.09 0.13
N PRO A 455 6.71 -19.26 0.28
CA PRO A 455 5.49 -19.40 1.09
C PRO A 455 5.65 -18.80 2.49
N LEU A 456 4.71 -17.96 2.92
CA LEU A 456 4.76 -17.28 4.21
C LEU A 456 3.98 -18.08 5.27
N PRO A 457 4.66 -18.64 6.29
CA PRO A 457 3.98 -19.23 7.44
C PRO A 457 3.44 -18.15 8.38
N ILE A 458 2.18 -18.26 8.78
CA ILE A 458 1.55 -17.44 9.81
C ILE A 458 1.07 -18.38 10.92
N PRO A 459 1.94 -18.72 11.89
CA PRO A 459 1.59 -19.56 13.02
C PRO A 459 0.67 -18.80 13.98
N ASN A 460 -0.36 -19.49 14.47
CA ASN A 460 -1.17 -18.99 15.59
C ASN A 460 -0.85 -19.81 16.86
N SER A 461 0.13 -19.36 17.64
CA SER A 461 0.60 -20.04 18.85
C SER A 461 -0.28 -19.81 20.09
N SER A 462 -1.54 -19.39 19.94
CA SER A 462 -2.44 -19.15 21.08
C SER A 462 -2.57 -20.36 22.03
N HIS A 463 -2.39 -20.13 23.33
CA HIS A 463 -2.55 -21.15 24.37
C HIS A 463 -3.92 -21.84 24.27
N SER A 464 -3.95 -23.17 24.18
CA SER A 464 -5.17 -23.98 24.02
C SER A 464 -6.07 -23.60 22.82
N GLY A 465 -5.59 -22.76 21.90
CA GLY A 465 -6.37 -22.33 20.74
C GLY A 465 -6.42 -23.39 19.65
N ALA A 466 -7.54 -23.45 18.92
CA ALA A 466 -7.60 -24.22 17.68
C ALA A 466 -6.52 -23.66 16.72
N ALA A 467 -5.72 -24.54 16.13
CA ALA A 467 -4.63 -24.16 15.23
C ALA A 467 -5.18 -23.50 13.94
N THR A 468 -5.51 -22.21 13.99
CA THR A 468 -5.93 -21.42 12.83
C THR A 468 -4.74 -20.82 12.08
N SER A 469 -3.62 -21.53 12.10
CA SER A 469 -2.39 -21.12 11.40
C SER A 469 -2.59 -21.25 9.90
N THR A 470 -1.98 -20.33 9.15
CA THR A 470 -2.15 -20.29 7.70
C THR A 470 -0.83 -20.27 6.96
N CYS A 471 -0.76 -21.00 5.86
CA CYS A 471 0.29 -20.81 4.85
C CYS A 471 -0.20 -19.82 3.80
N VAL A 472 0.63 -18.84 3.45
CA VAL A 472 0.28 -17.80 2.48
C VAL A 472 1.16 -17.90 1.25
N ILE A 473 0.52 -18.03 0.08
CA ILE A 473 1.20 -18.01 -1.22
C ILE A 473 0.89 -16.70 -1.92
N ASN A 474 1.91 -15.86 -2.11
CA ASN A 474 1.77 -14.57 -2.78
C ASN A 474 2.00 -14.71 -4.28
N THR A 475 1.06 -14.18 -5.08
CA THR A 475 1.15 -14.10 -6.54
C THR A 475 0.90 -12.68 -7.01
N ILE A 476 1.72 -12.16 -7.92
CA ILE A 476 1.57 -10.82 -8.50
C ILE A 476 0.34 -10.80 -9.42
N THR A 477 -0.49 -9.77 -9.31
CA THR A 477 -1.78 -9.65 -10.03
C THR A 477 -1.76 -8.69 -11.20
N ALA A 478 -0.81 -7.76 -11.22
CA ALA A 478 -0.59 -6.81 -12.31
C ALA A 478 0.91 -6.62 -12.50
N ASN A 479 1.31 -6.20 -13.70
CA ASN A 479 2.72 -5.99 -14.00
C ASN A 479 3.32 -4.96 -13.05
N GLY A 480 4.47 -5.29 -12.47
CA GLY A 480 5.19 -4.40 -11.59
C GLY A 480 5.51 -3.07 -12.26
N ALA A 481 5.45 -1.99 -11.52
CA ALA A 481 5.78 -0.67 -12.02
C ALA A 481 6.28 0.21 -10.87
N GLY A 482 7.18 1.14 -11.16
CA GLY A 482 7.68 2.07 -10.15
C GLY A 482 8.88 2.86 -10.62
N THR A 483 9.55 3.51 -9.68
CA THR A 483 10.76 4.29 -9.97
C THR A 483 11.86 3.99 -8.96
N SER A 484 13.10 4.10 -9.39
CA SER A 484 14.26 4.11 -8.49
C SER A 484 15.28 5.16 -8.93
N ASP A 485 16.21 5.53 -8.05
CA ASP A 485 17.32 6.40 -8.36
C ASP A 485 18.63 5.65 -8.12
N CYS A 486 19.45 5.50 -9.15
CA CYS A 486 20.69 4.73 -9.06
C CYS A 486 21.83 5.47 -8.35
N VAL A 487 21.74 6.78 -8.13
CA VAL A 487 22.73 7.57 -7.39
C VAL A 487 22.37 7.63 -5.91
N ALA A 488 21.10 7.77 -5.58
CA ALA A 488 20.62 7.75 -4.20
C ALA A 488 20.40 6.33 -3.67
N GLY A 489 20.10 5.37 -4.56
CA GLY A 489 19.66 4.02 -4.19
C GLY A 489 18.23 3.97 -3.65
N SER A 490 17.44 5.02 -3.87
CA SER A 490 16.04 5.09 -3.41
C SER A 490 15.11 4.42 -4.40
N VAL A 491 14.07 3.77 -3.90
CA VAL A 491 12.91 3.29 -4.65
C VAL A 491 11.68 4.04 -4.16
N THR A 492 10.83 4.47 -5.09
CA THR A 492 9.60 5.21 -4.82
C THR A 492 8.43 4.61 -5.59
N ALA A 493 7.31 4.42 -4.89
CA ALA A 493 6.05 3.91 -5.43
C ALA A 493 6.20 2.62 -6.28
N LEU A 494 7.00 1.67 -5.81
CA LEU A 494 7.13 0.36 -6.47
C LEU A 494 5.87 -0.47 -6.19
N ASN A 495 4.99 -0.53 -7.17
CA ASN A 495 3.72 -1.23 -7.13
C ASN A 495 3.89 -2.70 -7.55
N LEU A 496 3.62 -3.62 -6.64
CA LEU A 496 3.62 -5.08 -6.84
C LEU A 496 2.34 -5.67 -6.22
N PRO A 497 1.17 -5.46 -6.82
CA PRO A 497 -0.09 -5.84 -6.18
C PRO A 497 -0.17 -7.37 -6.08
N LEU A 498 -0.39 -7.88 -4.87
CA LEU A 498 -0.39 -9.29 -4.54
C LEU A 498 -1.80 -9.84 -4.44
N ASN A 499 -1.95 -11.09 -4.86
CA ASN A 499 -3.05 -11.97 -4.51
C ASN A 499 -2.48 -13.02 -3.55
N SER A 500 -2.87 -12.91 -2.28
CA SER A 500 -2.31 -13.70 -1.18
C SER A 500 -3.24 -14.88 -0.93
N GLY A 501 -2.90 -16.05 -1.51
CA GLY A 501 -3.66 -17.28 -1.33
C GLY A 501 -3.48 -17.82 0.07
N ILE A 502 -4.58 -17.94 0.83
CA ILE A 502 -4.55 -18.36 2.23
C ILE A 502 -4.92 -19.84 2.31
N PHE A 503 -4.09 -20.64 2.98
CA PHE A 503 -4.32 -22.05 3.24
C PHE A 503 -4.39 -22.27 4.75
N LEU A 504 -5.55 -22.70 5.25
CA LEU A 504 -5.78 -23.00 6.66
C LEU A 504 -5.38 -24.44 6.94
N ASP A 505 -4.10 -24.63 7.24
CA ASP A 505 -3.45 -25.94 7.32
C ASP A 505 -3.10 -26.37 8.76
N SER A 506 -3.37 -25.51 9.75
CA SER A 506 -3.09 -25.79 11.16
C SER A 506 -1.59 -26.08 11.40
N ASP A 507 -1.25 -27.14 12.13
CA ASP A 507 0.13 -27.63 12.26
C ASP A 507 0.29 -28.89 11.42
N LEU A 508 1.10 -28.81 10.35
CA LEU A 508 1.33 -29.91 9.43
C LEU A 508 2.35 -30.92 9.96
N LEU A 509 3.20 -30.54 10.91
CA LEU A 509 4.42 -31.29 11.26
C LEU A 509 4.64 -31.44 12.77
N ALA A 510 3.61 -31.87 13.49
CA ALA A 510 3.62 -31.96 14.96
C ALA A 510 4.71 -32.87 15.57
N MET A 511 5.15 -33.93 14.88
CA MET A 511 6.26 -34.79 15.31
C MET A 511 7.03 -35.38 14.12
N ARG A 512 8.35 -35.24 14.15
CA ARG A 512 9.23 -35.64 13.04
C ARG A 512 10.46 -36.42 13.47
N CYS A 513 10.96 -37.23 12.55
CA CYS A 513 12.24 -37.90 12.73
C CYS A 513 13.42 -36.93 12.64
N SER A 514 14.31 -36.96 13.62
CA SER A 514 15.61 -36.33 13.58
C SER A 514 16.71 -37.39 13.42
N GLY A 515 17.56 -37.21 12.41
CA GLY A 515 18.58 -38.20 12.02
C GLY A 515 18.00 -39.48 11.40
N GLY A 516 18.85 -40.49 11.22
CA GLY A 516 18.46 -41.75 10.59
C GLY A 516 18.29 -41.67 9.06
N THR A 517 17.60 -42.65 8.48
CA THR A 517 17.38 -42.75 7.02
C THR A 517 16.17 -41.97 6.51
N THR A 518 15.33 -41.47 7.43
CA THR A 518 14.11 -40.71 7.12
C THR A 518 13.98 -39.45 7.98
N PRO A 519 14.98 -38.54 8.05
CA PRO A 519 14.79 -37.26 8.73
C PRO A 519 13.60 -36.50 8.13
N GLY A 520 12.87 -35.73 8.95
CA GLY A 520 11.70 -34.95 8.53
C GLY A 520 10.37 -35.73 8.49
N ALA A 521 10.44 -37.05 8.34
CA ALA A 521 9.25 -37.90 8.24
C ALA A 521 8.38 -37.86 9.51
N ASN A 522 7.07 -37.84 9.34
CA ASN A 522 6.12 -37.90 10.44
C ASN A 522 6.29 -39.20 11.24
N CYS A 523 6.47 -39.08 12.56
CA CYS A 523 6.65 -40.21 13.46
C CYS A 523 5.51 -40.38 14.48
N THR A 524 4.39 -39.71 14.24
CA THR A 524 3.19 -39.75 15.07
C THR A 524 2.51 -41.12 15.04
N GLY A 525 2.28 -41.68 16.22
CA GLY A 525 1.55 -42.91 16.44
C GLY A 525 0.04 -42.71 16.53
N GLY A 526 -0.69 -43.83 16.57
CA GLY A 526 -2.11 -43.85 16.86
C GLY A 526 -2.37 -43.50 18.33
N GLY A 527 -2.62 -42.23 18.61
CA GLY A 527 -2.83 -41.73 19.98
C GLY A 527 -2.63 -40.22 20.14
N GLY A 528 -2.05 -39.54 19.13
CA GLY A 528 -1.82 -38.10 19.14
C GLY A 528 -0.40 -37.73 19.57
N CYS A 529 -0.21 -36.45 19.89
CA CYS A 529 1.08 -35.89 20.31
C CYS A 529 1.74 -36.75 21.42
N GLY A 530 3.04 -36.97 21.32
CA GLY A 530 3.85 -37.78 22.24
C GLY A 530 3.81 -39.29 22.00
N THR A 531 2.85 -39.81 21.23
CA THR A 531 2.86 -41.23 20.84
C THR A 531 3.76 -41.45 19.64
N VAL A 532 4.81 -42.25 19.79
CA VAL A 532 5.76 -42.55 18.71
C VAL A 532 5.32 -43.83 18.00
N ALA A 533 5.15 -43.78 16.68
CA ALA A 533 4.94 -44.99 15.89
C ALA A 533 6.20 -45.88 15.95
N GLY A 534 6.07 -47.14 16.38
CA GLY A 534 7.23 -48.03 16.52
C GLY A 534 8.00 -48.20 15.20
N GLY A 535 9.32 -47.95 15.21
CA GLY A 535 10.17 -48.06 14.02
C GLY A 535 10.05 -46.92 13.01
N SER A 536 9.32 -45.84 13.34
CA SER A 536 9.10 -44.70 12.44
C SER A 536 10.36 -43.90 12.09
N CYS A 537 11.40 -43.93 12.92
CA CYS A 537 12.68 -43.27 12.66
C CYS A 537 13.85 -44.27 12.66
N PRO A 538 14.06 -45.06 11.59
CA PRO A 538 15.17 -46.02 11.54
C PRO A 538 16.54 -45.32 11.64
N GLY A 539 17.27 -45.59 12.74
CA GLY A 539 18.56 -44.97 13.02
C GLY A 539 18.49 -43.50 13.47
N GLY A 540 17.30 -43.00 13.80
CA GLY A 540 17.05 -41.64 14.29
C GLY A 540 16.15 -41.61 15.52
N THR A 541 15.71 -40.41 15.92
CA THR A 541 14.83 -40.18 17.07
C THR A 541 13.59 -39.39 16.64
N CYS A 542 12.41 -39.80 17.10
CA CYS A 542 11.20 -39.01 16.93
C CYS A 542 11.23 -37.80 17.89
N VAL A 543 11.13 -36.60 17.34
CA VAL A 543 11.14 -35.32 18.07
C VAL A 543 9.71 -34.79 18.17
N ASN A 544 9.34 -34.32 19.36
CA ASN A 544 8.09 -33.61 19.60
C ASN A 544 8.28 -32.14 19.19
N ASP A 545 7.62 -31.76 18.10
CA ASP A 545 7.51 -30.40 17.56
C ASP A 545 6.12 -29.80 17.87
N THR A 546 5.46 -30.26 18.92
CA THR A 546 4.14 -29.76 19.32
C THR A 546 4.27 -28.64 20.34
N ALA A 547 4.91 -28.89 21.49
CA ALA A 547 4.93 -27.93 22.59
C ALA A 547 5.99 -28.23 23.68
N ARG A 548 6.25 -27.23 24.53
CA ARG A 548 7.06 -27.36 25.77
C ARG A 548 6.31 -26.80 26.97
N CYS A 549 6.58 -27.33 28.16
CA CYS A 549 6.02 -26.79 29.40
C CYS A 549 6.64 -25.43 29.72
N ARG A 550 5.81 -24.46 30.11
CA ARG A 550 6.22 -23.13 30.58
C ARG A 550 6.98 -23.22 31.90
N SER A 551 7.90 -22.29 32.14
CA SER A 551 8.65 -22.19 33.40
C SER A 551 7.72 -21.99 34.61
N GLY A 552 7.85 -22.81 35.65
CA GLY A 552 7.07 -22.67 36.90
C GLY A 552 7.03 -23.94 37.74
N GLY A 553 6.88 -23.81 39.06
CA GLY A 553 6.67 -24.92 40.00
C GLY A 553 7.62 -26.12 39.92
N GLY A 554 8.88 -25.90 39.51
CA GLY A 554 9.92 -26.93 39.44
C GLY A 554 10.03 -27.64 38.09
N GLU A 555 9.35 -27.15 37.05
CA GLU A 555 9.43 -27.67 35.69
C GLU A 555 10.88 -27.68 35.16
N ALA A 556 11.26 -28.76 34.47
CA ALA A 556 12.54 -28.84 33.78
C ALA A 556 12.46 -28.12 32.42
N ALA A 557 13.57 -27.50 32.00
CA ALA A 557 13.68 -26.96 30.66
C ALA A 557 13.57 -28.09 29.61
N ASP A 558 13.04 -27.77 28.43
CA ASP A 558 12.77 -28.71 27.33
C ASP A 558 11.76 -29.84 27.63
N THR A 559 11.01 -29.81 28.75
CA THR A 559 9.96 -30.81 29.00
C THR A 559 8.92 -30.77 27.86
N PRO A 560 8.77 -31.83 27.04
CA PRO A 560 7.75 -31.90 26.01
C PRO A 560 6.38 -32.10 26.64
N CYS A 561 5.36 -31.49 26.04
CA CYS A 561 3.99 -31.62 26.49
C CYS A 561 3.04 -31.67 25.27
N CYS A 562 1.81 -32.12 25.50
CA CYS A 562 0.74 -32.17 24.53
C CYS A 562 -0.54 -31.54 25.05
N SER A 563 -0.62 -31.35 26.37
CA SER A 563 -1.66 -30.62 27.08
C SER A 563 -1.08 -30.09 28.40
N ASP A 564 -1.81 -29.19 29.04
CA ASP A 564 -1.41 -28.65 30.35
C ASP A 564 -1.25 -29.73 31.42
N PHE A 565 -1.92 -30.88 31.27
CA PHE A 565 -1.80 -32.01 32.19
C PHE A 565 -0.44 -32.69 32.17
N ASP A 566 0.35 -32.48 31.12
CA ASP A 566 1.71 -33.02 31.03
C ASP A 566 2.72 -32.16 31.81
N CYS A 567 2.31 -30.98 32.28
CA CYS A 567 3.14 -30.03 33.02
C CYS A 567 2.79 -30.04 34.52
N ILE A 568 3.78 -29.86 35.40
CA ILE A 568 3.56 -30.05 36.86
C ILE A 568 2.58 -29.01 37.42
N THR A 569 2.79 -27.73 37.09
CA THR A 569 1.95 -26.59 37.52
C THR A 569 1.81 -25.51 36.43
N GLY A 570 2.24 -25.83 35.21
CA GLY A 570 2.42 -24.88 34.12
C GLY A 570 1.47 -25.11 32.94
N PHE A 571 1.63 -24.27 31.93
CA PHE A 571 0.92 -24.38 30.66
C PHE A 571 1.79 -25.09 29.63
N CYS A 572 1.14 -25.86 28.76
CA CYS A 572 1.77 -26.45 27.59
C CYS A 572 1.67 -25.50 26.41
N GLU A 573 2.81 -24.99 25.96
CA GLU A 573 2.86 -23.91 24.97
C GLU A 573 3.52 -24.36 23.68
N THR A 574 2.99 -23.88 22.56
CA THR A 574 3.35 -24.34 21.20
C THR A 574 4.66 -23.78 20.66
N GLY A 575 5.49 -23.21 21.52
CA GLY A 575 6.81 -22.71 21.22
C GLY A 575 7.79 -22.96 22.36
N SER A 576 9.05 -22.55 22.16
CA SER A 576 10.11 -22.62 23.16
C SER A 576 11.01 -21.40 23.08
N CYS A 577 11.34 -20.84 24.25
CA CYS A 577 12.21 -19.67 24.34
C CYS A 577 13.63 -19.96 23.88
N GLN A 578 14.10 -19.18 22.91
CA GLN A 578 15.48 -19.15 22.45
C GLN A 578 16.26 -18.14 23.28
N GLY A 579 16.99 -18.65 24.28
CA GLY A 579 17.77 -17.82 25.20
C GLY A 579 16.93 -17.10 26.27
N GLY A 580 17.57 -16.17 26.98
CA GLY A 580 16.96 -15.46 28.10
C GLY A 580 16.81 -16.30 29.37
N SER A 581 16.15 -15.73 30.38
CA SER A 581 15.95 -16.38 31.68
C SER A 581 15.02 -17.59 31.63
N ASN A 582 14.17 -17.67 30.60
CA ASN A 582 13.24 -18.76 30.35
C ASN A 582 13.69 -19.66 29.20
N ALA A 583 14.99 -19.68 28.85
CA ALA A 583 15.52 -20.51 27.76
C ALA A 583 15.00 -21.96 27.84
N ASN A 584 14.55 -22.47 26.70
CA ASN A 584 14.04 -23.83 26.51
C ASN A 584 12.71 -24.15 27.21
N PHE A 585 12.04 -23.18 27.82
CA PHE A 585 10.67 -23.35 28.33
C PHE A 585 9.62 -22.93 27.30
N GLY A 586 8.40 -23.45 27.48
CA GLY A 586 7.22 -23.14 26.69
C GLY A 586 6.92 -21.65 26.60
N CYS A 587 6.60 -21.18 25.40
CA CYS A 587 6.20 -19.80 25.11
C CYS A 587 5.18 -19.73 23.98
N ILE A 588 4.44 -18.62 23.91
CA ILE A 588 3.53 -18.31 22.79
C ILE A 588 3.87 -16.96 22.13
N ALA A 589 4.60 -16.08 22.83
CA ALA A 589 5.12 -14.83 22.31
C ALA A 589 6.48 -14.48 22.95
N ASP A 590 7.24 -13.58 22.33
CA ASP A 590 8.55 -13.13 22.83
C ASP A 590 8.50 -12.60 24.28
N ALA A 591 7.36 -12.05 24.71
CA ALA A 591 7.16 -11.58 26.08
C ALA A 591 7.27 -12.68 27.14
N ASP A 592 7.03 -13.95 26.76
CA ASP A 592 7.24 -15.10 27.63
C ASP A 592 8.73 -15.46 27.80
N CYS A 593 9.60 -14.85 26.99
CA CYS A 593 11.03 -15.11 26.93
C CYS A 593 11.86 -13.87 27.31
N PRO A 594 11.91 -13.47 28.60
CA PRO A 594 12.68 -12.29 29.02
C PRO A 594 14.16 -12.40 28.62
N GLY A 595 14.60 -11.51 27.73
CA GLY A 595 15.97 -11.53 27.19
C GLY A 595 16.23 -12.59 26.10
N GLY A 596 15.17 -13.17 25.54
CA GLY A 596 15.20 -14.12 24.42
C GLY A 596 14.05 -13.88 23.44
N THR A 597 13.79 -14.84 22.55
CA THR A 597 12.66 -14.83 21.61
C THR A 597 11.88 -16.13 21.70
N CYS A 598 10.59 -16.10 21.38
CA CYS A 598 9.77 -17.29 21.34
C CYS A 598 9.83 -17.94 19.95
N LYS A 599 10.39 -19.15 19.88
CA LYS A 599 10.39 -19.97 18.65
C LYS A 599 9.14 -20.85 18.67
N THR A 600 8.24 -20.66 17.71
CA THR A 600 7.08 -21.57 17.56
C THR A 600 7.55 -22.93 17.03
N PHE A 601 6.79 -23.98 17.35
CA PHE A 601 6.93 -25.28 16.70
C PHE A 601 5.87 -25.52 15.63
N ILE A 602 4.80 -24.72 15.59
CA ILE A 602 3.72 -24.88 14.61
C ILE A 602 4.24 -24.64 13.19
N GLN A 603 4.07 -25.63 12.31
CA GLN A 603 4.46 -25.56 10.90
C GLN A 603 3.23 -25.47 9.99
N PRO A 604 2.77 -24.26 9.63
CA PRO A 604 1.59 -24.13 8.78
C PRO A 604 1.89 -24.30 7.29
N CYS A 605 3.12 -24.05 6.85
CA CYS A 605 3.55 -24.32 5.48
C CYS A 605 4.30 -25.65 5.43
N PRO A 606 4.19 -26.42 4.33
CA PRO A 606 5.14 -27.48 4.06
C PRO A 606 6.53 -26.88 3.87
N ILE A 607 7.53 -27.65 4.29
CA ILE A 607 8.92 -27.21 4.32
C ILE A 607 9.75 -28.02 3.35
N CYS A 608 10.87 -27.47 2.93
CA CYS A 608 11.94 -28.21 2.29
C CYS A 608 13.03 -28.51 3.32
N ASP A 609 13.16 -29.75 3.76
CA ASP A 609 14.18 -30.11 4.74
C ASP A 609 15.59 -29.88 4.17
N SER A 610 16.36 -29.02 4.82
CA SER A 610 17.69 -28.59 4.36
C SER A 610 18.75 -29.70 4.38
N ILE A 611 18.51 -30.80 5.08
CA ILE A 611 19.44 -31.94 5.19
C ILE A 611 19.13 -33.00 4.13
N THR A 612 17.85 -33.34 3.98
CA THR A 612 17.40 -34.39 3.05
C THR A 612 17.10 -33.87 1.65
N ALA A 613 16.94 -32.56 1.49
CA ALA A 613 16.46 -31.90 0.28
C ALA A 613 15.12 -32.48 -0.21
N LYS A 614 14.23 -32.79 0.73
CA LYS A 614 12.89 -33.33 0.47
C LYS A 614 11.82 -32.50 1.18
N CYS A 615 10.63 -32.47 0.59
CA CYS A 615 9.50 -31.83 1.21
C CYS A 615 9.02 -32.63 2.42
N ASP A 616 8.79 -31.95 3.54
CA ASP A 616 8.00 -32.50 4.64
C ASP A 616 6.62 -31.83 4.62
N GLY A 617 5.58 -32.65 4.49
CA GLY A 617 4.21 -32.21 4.38
C GLY A 617 3.79 -31.74 2.97
N GLY A 618 2.54 -31.31 2.87
CA GLY A 618 1.95 -30.88 1.61
C GLY A 618 1.73 -32.03 0.62
N ILE A 619 1.35 -31.68 -0.62
CA ILE A 619 1.10 -32.67 -1.68
C ILE A 619 2.40 -33.30 -2.23
N ASN A 620 3.55 -32.67 -1.95
CA ASN A 620 4.87 -33.11 -2.41
C ASN A 620 5.68 -33.83 -1.33
N ASP A 621 5.06 -34.26 -0.23
CA ASP A 621 5.72 -34.97 0.87
C ASP A 621 6.66 -36.10 0.38
N GLY A 622 7.90 -36.10 0.87
CA GLY A 622 8.97 -37.04 0.52
C GLY A 622 9.62 -36.83 -0.86
N LEU A 623 9.14 -35.88 -1.66
CA LEU A 623 9.70 -35.55 -2.98
C LEU A 623 10.82 -34.50 -2.87
N THR A 624 11.72 -34.50 -3.85
CA THR A 624 12.88 -33.60 -3.90
C THR A 624 12.48 -32.13 -4.00
N CYS A 625 13.16 -31.26 -3.24
CA CYS A 625 12.95 -29.81 -3.24
C CYS A 625 14.26 -29.04 -3.10
N THR A 626 14.20 -27.74 -3.35
CA THR A 626 15.23 -26.75 -3.02
C THR A 626 14.63 -25.74 -2.03
N ALA A 627 15.31 -25.51 -0.91
CA ALA A 627 14.96 -24.43 0.03
C ALA A 627 14.90 -23.08 -0.70
N ALA A 628 13.86 -22.29 -0.44
CA ALA A 628 13.68 -20.97 -1.06
C ALA A 628 14.01 -19.81 -0.12
N ASP A 629 14.15 -20.06 1.17
CA ASP A 629 14.51 -19.17 2.26
C ASP A 629 15.60 -19.81 3.15
N SER A 630 16.13 -19.02 4.10
CA SER A 630 16.85 -19.50 5.26
C SER A 630 15.89 -20.17 6.27
N PRO A 631 16.38 -20.99 7.20
CA PRO A 631 15.60 -21.36 8.38
C PRO A 631 15.24 -20.11 9.21
N ILE A 632 13.95 -19.86 9.43
CA ILE A 632 13.44 -18.69 10.17
C ILE A 632 12.62 -19.16 11.37
N ASP A 633 13.05 -18.81 12.59
CA ASP A 633 12.30 -19.02 13.85
C ASP A 633 11.65 -20.41 14.03
N GLY A 634 12.34 -21.48 13.62
CA GLY A 634 11.87 -22.85 13.78
C GLY A 634 11.02 -23.38 12.64
N ASP A 635 10.57 -22.49 11.76
CA ASP A 635 10.09 -22.85 10.44
C ASP A 635 11.30 -23.24 9.60
N PHE A 636 11.28 -24.49 9.16
CA PHE A 636 12.26 -24.97 8.22
C PHE A 636 12.01 -24.28 6.88
N PRO A 637 13.04 -24.17 6.03
CA PRO A 637 12.92 -23.31 4.88
C PRO A 637 11.76 -23.76 3.98
N THR A 638 10.82 -22.87 3.75
CA THR A 638 9.68 -23.10 2.87
C THR A 638 10.12 -23.11 1.42
N SER A 639 9.30 -23.70 0.55
CA SER A 639 9.57 -23.69 -0.88
C SER A 639 8.29 -23.88 -1.68
N HIS A 640 8.24 -23.25 -2.86
CA HIS A 640 7.20 -23.56 -3.85
C HIS A 640 7.32 -24.96 -4.43
N ASP A 641 8.46 -25.63 -4.23
CA ASP A 641 8.61 -27.07 -4.48
C ASP A 641 7.73 -27.90 -3.53
N CYS A 642 7.32 -27.34 -2.38
CA CYS A 642 6.51 -28.00 -1.35
C CYS A 642 5.18 -27.26 -1.15
N PRO A 643 4.25 -27.31 -2.12
CA PRO A 643 3.03 -26.52 -2.05
C PRO A 643 2.06 -27.06 -0.98
N PRO A 644 1.31 -26.16 -0.30
CA PRO A 644 0.33 -26.53 0.70
C PRO A 644 -0.79 -27.42 0.14
N PRO A 645 -1.47 -28.21 1.00
CA PRO A 645 -2.64 -28.99 0.60
C PRO A 645 -3.76 -28.11 0.03
N THR A 646 -4.28 -28.46 -1.15
CA THR A 646 -5.33 -27.66 -1.80
C THR A 646 -6.65 -27.65 -1.03
N ALA A 647 -6.89 -28.64 -0.17
CA ALA A 647 -8.10 -28.73 0.65
C ALA A 647 -8.18 -27.63 1.72
N GLY A 648 -7.04 -27.06 2.14
CA GLY A 648 -6.98 -25.95 3.11
C GLY A 648 -7.23 -24.58 2.49
N SER A 649 -7.36 -24.47 1.16
CA SER A 649 -7.46 -23.16 0.49
C SER A 649 -8.75 -22.42 0.86
N LEU A 650 -8.59 -21.21 1.38
CA LEU A 650 -9.68 -20.30 1.73
C LEU A 650 -9.92 -19.22 0.68
N GLY A 651 -9.29 -19.29 -0.48
CA GLY A 651 -9.29 -18.21 -1.46
C GLY A 651 -8.10 -17.25 -1.25
N ALA A 652 -8.21 -16.04 -1.77
CA ALA A 652 -7.08 -15.12 -1.81
C ALA A 652 -7.46 -13.67 -1.50
N LEU A 653 -6.56 -13.01 -0.76
CA LEU A 653 -6.71 -11.62 -0.36
C LEU A 653 -5.91 -10.71 -1.30
N PRO A 654 -6.55 -9.71 -1.94
CA PRO A 654 -5.81 -8.69 -2.68
C PRO A 654 -5.09 -7.78 -1.69
N ILE A 655 -3.76 -7.72 -1.79
CA ILE A 655 -2.90 -6.89 -0.96
C ILE A 655 -2.06 -5.97 -1.86
N PRO A 656 -2.30 -4.65 -1.85
CA PRO A 656 -1.53 -3.72 -2.68
C PRO A 656 -0.18 -3.41 -2.03
N TYR A 657 0.89 -4.10 -2.44
CA TYR A 657 2.24 -3.67 -2.07
C TYR A 657 2.63 -2.45 -2.89
N LEU A 658 2.72 -1.32 -2.20
CA LEU A 658 3.31 -0.09 -2.71
C LEU A 658 4.56 0.17 -1.87
N LEU A 659 5.70 -0.29 -2.39
CA LEU A 659 6.98 -0.33 -1.70
C LEU A 659 7.75 0.97 -1.89
N ASP A 660 8.29 1.50 -0.78
CA ASP A 660 9.08 2.72 -0.76
C ASP A 660 10.33 2.57 0.12
N THR A 661 11.41 3.27 -0.21
CA THR A 661 12.62 3.34 0.63
C THR A 661 12.62 4.52 1.60
N GLY A 662 11.64 5.40 1.52
CA GLY A 662 11.41 6.51 2.43
C GLY A 662 10.56 6.11 3.63
N THR A 663 10.20 7.12 4.42
CA THR A 663 9.22 6.98 5.50
C THR A 663 7.82 7.17 4.92
N ILE A 664 6.94 6.23 5.21
CA ILE A 664 5.52 6.29 4.87
C ILE A 664 4.69 6.25 6.15
N SER A 665 3.52 6.88 6.13
CA SER A 665 2.60 6.83 7.24
C SER A 665 1.16 6.68 6.77
N LYS A 666 0.31 6.18 7.65
CA LYS A 666 -1.13 6.15 7.46
C LYS A 666 -1.80 6.55 8.77
N THR A 667 -2.67 7.54 8.70
CA THR A 667 -3.45 8.01 9.86
C THR A 667 -4.90 7.55 9.73
N ALA A 668 -5.44 7.07 10.83
CA ALA A 668 -6.80 6.58 10.92
C ALA A 668 -7.82 7.72 11.03
N VAL A 669 -9.00 7.50 10.46
CA VAL A 669 -10.12 8.44 10.50
C VAL A 669 -11.15 8.03 11.55
N ASP A 670 -11.87 9.03 12.07
CA ASP A 670 -13.01 8.82 12.96
C ASP A 670 -14.31 8.99 12.20
N LEU A 671 -15.12 7.93 12.15
CA LEU A 671 -16.44 7.93 11.52
C LEU A 671 -17.53 7.80 12.59
N PRO A 672 -18.79 8.17 12.27
CA PRO A 672 -19.86 8.26 13.27
C PRO A 672 -20.12 6.97 14.07
N ASP A 673 -19.89 5.81 13.46
CA ASP A 673 -20.12 4.51 14.09
C ASP A 673 -18.86 3.84 14.64
N GLN A 674 -17.66 4.32 14.27
CA GLN A 674 -16.39 3.75 14.71
C GLN A 674 -15.23 4.75 14.54
N VAL A 675 -14.38 4.85 15.56
CA VAL A 675 -13.15 5.66 15.58
C VAL A 675 -11.93 4.85 15.17
N ASN A 676 -10.82 5.52 14.85
CA ASN A 676 -9.53 4.92 14.52
C ASN A 676 -9.64 3.83 13.44
N ILE A 677 -10.30 4.19 12.32
CA ILE A 677 -10.44 3.33 11.14
C ILE A 677 -9.30 3.64 10.17
N PHE A 678 -8.45 2.65 9.91
CA PHE A 678 -7.47 2.66 8.83
C PHE A 678 -8.04 2.09 7.53
N CYS A 679 -8.96 1.12 7.63
CA CYS A 679 -9.44 0.32 6.49
C CYS A 679 -10.96 0.13 6.53
N GLY A 680 -11.70 1.10 5.99
CA GLY A 680 -13.17 1.09 5.98
C GLY A 680 -13.76 0.09 4.97
N TYR A 681 -14.66 -0.75 5.46
CA TYR A 681 -15.54 -1.60 4.65
C TYR A 681 -16.98 -1.55 5.17
N CYS A 682 -17.96 -1.76 4.29
CA CYS A 682 -19.36 -1.72 4.68
C CYS A 682 -19.72 -2.86 5.65
N LYS A 683 -20.16 -2.47 6.84
CA LYS A 683 -20.26 -3.26 8.07
C LYS A 683 -21.65 -3.20 8.66
N ASN A 684 -22.07 -4.31 9.27
CA ASN A 684 -23.15 -4.34 10.24
C ASN A 684 -22.57 -4.02 11.62
N LYS A 685 -22.92 -2.87 12.16
CA LYS A 685 -22.37 -2.38 13.43
C LYS A 685 -22.62 -3.30 14.63
N THR A 686 -23.70 -4.08 14.62
CA THR A 686 -24.09 -4.94 15.75
C THR A 686 -23.42 -6.32 15.67
N ASN A 687 -23.34 -6.90 14.47
CA ASN A 687 -22.89 -8.27 14.28
C ASN A 687 -21.41 -8.37 13.86
N ILE A 688 -20.75 -7.23 13.57
CA ILE A 688 -19.35 -7.18 13.10
C ILE A 688 -19.15 -8.05 11.84
N THR A 689 -20.15 -8.06 10.97
CA THR A 689 -20.13 -8.73 9.66
C THR A 689 -20.07 -7.69 8.55
N PHE A 690 -19.61 -8.10 7.36
CA PHE A 690 -19.34 -7.17 6.25
C PHE A 690 -20.10 -7.55 4.99
N ALA A 691 -20.47 -6.54 4.21
CA ALA A 691 -21.10 -6.71 2.91
C ALA A 691 -20.11 -7.29 1.89
N ARG A 692 -20.61 -8.14 0.98
CA ARG A 692 -19.82 -8.72 -0.11
C ARG A 692 -20.58 -8.73 -1.43
N ARG A 693 -19.91 -8.30 -2.50
CA ARG A 693 -20.46 -8.24 -3.86
C ARG A 693 -19.38 -8.56 -4.88
N CYS A 694 -19.80 -9.03 -6.06
CA CYS A 694 -18.87 -9.22 -7.18
C CYS A 694 -18.23 -7.89 -7.57
N GLY A 695 -16.89 -7.87 -7.63
CA GLY A 695 -16.07 -6.68 -7.87
C GLY A 695 -15.93 -5.74 -6.67
N GLY A 696 -16.50 -6.07 -5.51
CA GLY A 696 -16.41 -5.20 -4.32
C GLY A 696 -17.12 -3.86 -4.47
N THR A 697 -18.06 -3.73 -5.42
CA THR A 697 -18.78 -2.49 -5.67
C THR A 697 -20.17 -2.51 -5.03
N ALA A 698 -20.68 -1.35 -4.63
CA ALA A 698 -22.01 -1.22 -4.04
C ALA A 698 -23.15 -1.71 -4.96
N THR A 699 -22.93 -1.65 -6.27
CA THR A 699 -23.88 -2.07 -7.32
C THR A 699 -23.69 -3.51 -7.78
N GLY A 700 -22.56 -4.16 -7.46
CA GLY A 700 -22.24 -5.52 -7.89
C GLY A 700 -23.25 -6.56 -7.39
N THR A 701 -23.33 -7.72 -8.03
CA THR A 701 -24.24 -8.79 -7.57
C THR A 701 -23.80 -9.30 -6.20
N VAL A 702 -24.77 -9.56 -5.31
CA VAL A 702 -24.49 -10.18 -4.01
C VAL A 702 -23.91 -11.57 -4.24
N CYS A 703 -22.76 -11.83 -3.63
CA CYS A 703 -22.05 -13.09 -3.78
C CYS A 703 -21.98 -13.85 -2.45
N SER A 704 -21.64 -15.13 -2.55
CA SER A 704 -21.42 -16.03 -1.42
C SER A 704 -20.09 -16.75 -1.59
N GLY A 705 -19.46 -17.13 -0.48
CA GLY A 705 -18.12 -17.72 -0.47
C GLY A 705 -17.06 -16.76 0.04
N ASN A 706 -15.82 -17.20 -0.05
CA ASN A 706 -14.67 -16.49 0.48
C ASN A 706 -14.19 -15.38 -0.47
N THR A 707 -13.32 -14.52 0.02
CA THR A 707 -12.76 -13.40 -0.75
C THR A 707 -11.96 -13.91 -1.94
N GLY A 708 -12.12 -13.23 -3.08
CA GLY A 708 -11.47 -13.61 -4.32
C GLY A 708 -12.15 -14.75 -5.07
N THR A 709 -13.24 -15.34 -4.55
CA THR A 709 -13.97 -16.40 -5.25
C THR A 709 -14.53 -15.91 -6.58
N THR A 710 -14.42 -16.77 -7.61
CA THR A 710 -14.84 -16.50 -8.99
C THR A 710 -15.87 -17.56 -9.41
N GLY A 711 -16.67 -17.27 -10.45
CA GLY A 711 -17.76 -18.13 -10.89
C GLY A 711 -19.13 -17.67 -10.35
N ALA A 712 -20.20 -18.16 -10.99
CA ALA A 712 -21.55 -17.61 -10.83
C ALA A 712 -21.95 -17.42 -9.35
N PRO A 713 -22.40 -16.21 -8.94
CA PRO A 713 -22.78 -15.08 -9.79
C PRO A 713 -21.62 -14.15 -10.22
N CYS A 714 -20.40 -14.39 -9.75
CA CYS A 714 -19.22 -13.58 -10.04
C CYS A 714 -18.44 -14.08 -11.27
N SER A 715 -17.41 -13.32 -11.65
CA SER A 715 -16.48 -13.68 -12.72
C SER A 715 -15.04 -13.44 -12.27
N VAL A 716 -14.07 -13.86 -13.07
CA VAL A 716 -12.65 -13.60 -12.79
C VAL A 716 -12.34 -12.09 -12.79
N ALA A 717 -13.03 -11.32 -13.64
CA ALA A 717 -12.89 -9.86 -13.71
C ALA A 717 -13.62 -9.13 -12.57
N ALA A 718 -14.54 -9.80 -11.88
CA ALA A 718 -15.32 -9.24 -10.77
C ALA A 718 -15.46 -10.29 -9.66
N PRO A 719 -14.36 -10.60 -8.94
CA PRO A 719 -14.37 -11.61 -7.88
C PRO A 719 -15.23 -11.16 -6.69
N CYS A 720 -15.66 -12.10 -5.85
CA CYS A 720 -16.40 -11.76 -4.63
C CYS A 720 -15.48 -11.03 -3.64
N LEU A 721 -15.75 -9.76 -3.36
CA LEU A 721 -14.92 -8.90 -2.50
C LEU A 721 -15.80 -8.12 -1.52
N PRO A 722 -15.24 -7.68 -0.37
CA PRO A 722 -15.91 -6.71 0.48
C PRO A 722 -16.02 -5.36 -0.21
N ILE A 723 -16.97 -4.54 0.24
CA ILE A 723 -17.22 -3.21 -0.33
C ILE A 723 -16.42 -2.18 0.48
N PRO A 724 -15.35 -1.57 -0.08
CA PRO A 724 -14.60 -0.54 0.61
C PRO A 724 -15.46 0.70 0.79
N CYS A 725 -15.19 1.45 1.85
CA CYS A 725 -15.89 2.69 2.15
C CYS A 725 -14.96 3.68 2.85
N THR A 726 -15.30 4.95 2.73
CA THR A 726 -14.70 6.06 3.47
C THR A 726 -15.73 6.78 4.35
N SER A 727 -17.01 6.52 4.14
CA SER A 727 -18.12 7.03 4.93
C SER A 727 -19.31 6.06 4.95
N ASN A 728 -20.25 6.25 5.89
CA ASN A 728 -21.50 5.49 5.93
C ASN A 728 -22.35 5.67 4.66
N ALA A 729 -22.17 6.77 3.91
CA ALA A 729 -22.93 7.02 2.69
C ALA A 729 -22.57 6.03 1.56
N ASP A 730 -21.32 5.58 1.51
CA ASP A 730 -20.83 4.57 0.56
C ASP A 730 -21.54 3.22 0.76
N CYS A 731 -22.04 3.01 1.97
CA CYS A 731 -22.75 1.80 2.39
C CYS A 731 -24.27 1.91 2.25
N SER A 732 -24.76 3.00 1.66
CA SER A 732 -26.18 3.16 1.33
C SER A 732 -26.64 2.06 0.36
N GLY A 733 -27.86 1.56 0.57
CA GLY A 733 -28.43 0.49 -0.24
C GLY A 733 -27.89 -0.92 0.05
N GLN A 734 -26.96 -1.09 1.00
CA GLN A 734 -26.53 -2.42 1.46
C GLN A 734 -27.55 -3.02 2.44
N THR A 735 -28.73 -3.36 1.92
CA THR A 735 -29.88 -3.88 2.70
C THR A 735 -29.95 -5.42 2.72
N GLN A 736 -28.87 -6.12 2.38
CA GLN A 736 -28.88 -7.58 2.37
C GLN A 736 -29.02 -8.11 3.81
N GLY A 737 -29.92 -9.06 4.05
CA GLY A 737 -30.03 -9.85 5.29
C GLY A 737 -30.00 -9.04 6.60
N LEU A 738 -28.80 -8.82 7.13
CA LEU A 738 -28.53 -8.10 8.37
C LEU A 738 -28.44 -6.56 8.20
N GLY A 739 -28.24 -6.08 6.97
CA GLY A 739 -27.98 -4.68 6.64
C GLY A 739 -26.56 -4.24 7.01
N PHE A 740 -25.88 -3.53 6.10
CA PHE A 740 -24.49 -3.10 6.29
C PHE A 740 -24.30 -1.59 6.10
N PRO A 741 -25.01 -0.72 6.86
CA PRO A 741 -25.05 0.72 6.60
C PRO A 741 -23.84 1.49 7.15
N SER A 742 -22.96 0.82 7.90
CA SER A 742 -21.87 1.45 8.64
C SER A 742 -20.56 1.28 7.90
N CYS A 743 -19.70 2.29 7.87
CA CYS A 743 -18.35 2.15 7.38
C CYS A 743 -17.39 1.90 8.53
N GLY A 744 -16.65 0.81 8.48
CA GLY A 744 -15.72 0.46 9.54
C GLY A 744 -14.80 -0.69 9.20
N GLN A 745 -13.85 -0.94 10.09
CA GLN A 745 -13.02 -2.15 10.08
C GLN A 745 -13.52 -3.12 11.15
N ARG A 746 -12.87 -4.27 11.35
CA ARG A 746 -13.34 -5.23 12.38
C ARG A 746 -13.31 -4.61 13.77
N THR A 747 -12.11 -4.25 14.24
CA THR A 747 -11.89 -3.57 15.52
C THR A 747 -11.07 -2.30 15.30
N SER A 748 -11.38 -1.23 16.02
CA SER A 748 -10.66 0.05 15.94
C SER A 748 -9.17 -0.10 16.25
N GLY A 749 -8.32 0.77 15.69
CA GLY A 749 -6.87 0.74 15.91
C GLY A 749 -6.13 -0.24 14.99
N ALA A 750 -4.91 -0.61 15.37
CA ALA A 750 -4.02 -1.46 14.58
C ALA A 750 -3.14 -2.35 15.47
N PHE A 751 -2.98 -3.62 15.09
CA PHE A 751 -1.94 -4.59 15.49
C PHE A 751 -1.75 -4.95 16.97
N THR A 752 -2.27 -4.17 17.92
CA THR A 752 -2.03 -4.38 19.34
C THR A 752 -3.17 -3.82 20.19
N ALA A 753 -3.46 -4.50 21.29
CA ALA A 753 -4.41 -4.05 22.30
C ALA A 753 -3.80 -3.07 23.32
N SER A 754 -2.49 -2.81 23.24
CA SER A 754 -1.77 -2.01 24.25
C SER A 754 -2.25 -0.56 24.31
N ASN A 755 -2.63 0.00 23.16
CA ASN A 755 -3.30 1.29 23.02
C ASN A 755 -4.03 1.33 21.67
N LEU A 756 -4.94 2.28 21.51
CA LEU A 756 -5.70 2.47 20.28
C LEU A 756 -4.88 3.29 19.27
N ALA A 757 -4.23 2.60 18.34
CA ALA A 757 -3.39 3.25 17.33
C ALA A 757 -4.17 4.26 16.47
N ARG A 758 -3.58 5.43 16.28
CA ARG A 758 -4.02 6.54 15.43
C ARG A 758 -3.22 6.61 14.14
N THR A 759 -1.90 6.46 14.21
CA THR A 759 -1.00 6.52 13.05
C THR A 759 -0.08 5.32 13.02
N ILE A 760 0.09 4.73 11.84
CA ILE A 760 1.11 3.74 11.54
C ILE A 760 2.23 4.46 10.81
N VAL A 761 3.46 4.30 11.24
CA VAL A 761 4.65 4.86 10.57
C VAL A 761 5.61 3.71 10.27
N GLU A 762 6.01 3.60 9.01
CA GLU A 762 7.04 2.67 8.55
C GLU A 762 8.18 3.46 7.89
N THR A 763 9.42 3.08 8.18
CA THR A 763 10.63 3.78 7.76
C THR A 763 11.54 2.84 6.98
N GLY A 764 11.59 3.08 5.66
CA GLY A 764 12.53 2.44 4.76
C GLY A 764 13.94 3.04 4.88
N SER A 765 14.83 2.54 4.02
CA SER A 765 16.15 3.13 3.82
C SER A 765 16.67 2.82 2.43
N PRO A 766 17.24 3.79 1.69
CA PRO A 766 17.77 3.55 0.36
C PRO A 766 19.04 2.66 0.37
N ALA A 767 19.33 2.03 -0.77
CA ALA A 767 20.48 1.14 -0.96
C ALA A 767 21.84 1.86 -1.04
N THR A 768 21.85 3.20 -1.01
CA THR A 768 22.95 4.07 -1.49
C THR A 768 23.24 3.89 -2.99
N ALA A 769 24.17 4.65 -3.56
CA ALA A 769 24.49 4.62 -4.99
C ALA A 769 24.69 3.20 -5.55
N LEU A 770 23.86 2.79 -6.50
CA LEU A 770 23.92 1.50 -7.19
C LEU A 770 24.77 1.63 -8.46
N THR A 771 25.67 0.66 -8.66
CA THR A 771 26.47 0.54 -9.88
C THR A 771 25.89 -0.58 -10.74
N THR A 772 25.63 -0.32 -12.02
CA THR A 772 25.21 -1.29 -13.02
C THR A 772 26.28 -2.37 -13.16
N GLY A 773 25.87 -3.64 -13.00
CA GLY A 773 26.78 -4.79 -12.93
C GLY A 773 27.61 -4.85 -11.63
N GLY A 774 27.36 -3.95 -10.68
CA GLY A 774 28.02 -3.92 -9.38
C GLY A 774 27.38 -4.89 -8.37
N ALA A 775 27.96 -4.98 -7.17
CA ALA A 775 27.44 -5.82 -6.10
C ALA A 775 26.09 -5.31 -5.57
N ALA A 776 25.23 -6.23 -5.12
CA ALA A 776 23.98 -5.90 -4.47
C ALA A 776 24.23 -5.15 -3.14
N LYS A 777 23.38 -4.16 -2.83
CA LYS A 777 23.52 -3.30 -1.65
C LYS A 777 22.30 -3.37 -0.73
N PRO A 778 22.48 -3.34 0.60
CA PRO A 778 21.37 -3.44 1.54
C PRO A 778 20.49 -2.19 1.52
N ALA A 779 19.17 -2.38 1.56
CA ALA A 779 18.15 -1.34 1.63
C ALA A 779 16.96 -1.85 2.47
N LYS A 780 15.96 -1.00 2.68
CA LYS A 780 14.69 -1.38 3.31
C LYS A 780 13.54 -0.81 2.50
N LEU A 781 12.61 -1.68 2.11
CA LEU A 781 11.37 -1.32 1.45
C LEU A 781 10.22 -1.43 2.44
N VAL A 782 9.37 -0.41 2.50
CA VAL A 782 8.21 -0.38 3.41
C VAL A 782 6.90 -0.22 2.67
N SER A 783 5.82 -0.76 3.22
CA SER A 783 4.46 -0.53 2.73
C SER A 783 3.43 -0.62 3.86
N ILE A 784 2.41 0.24 3.79
CA ILE A 784 1.21 0.20 4.64
C ILE A 784 0.00 0.03 3.73
N PHE A 785 -0.86 -0.95 4.01
CA PHE A 785 -1.96 -1.34 3.14
C PHE A 785 -3.20 -1.72 3.94
N CYS A 786 -4.30 -1.99 3.24
CA CYS A 786 -5.52 -2.55 3.83
C CYS A 786 -5.65 -4.01 3.47
N ILE A 787 -5.98 -4.84 4.46
CA ILE A 787 -6.24 -6.25 4.28
C ILE A 787 -7.75 -6.46 4.37
N PRO A 788 -8.40 -6.90 3.28
CA PRO A 788 -9.80 -7.28 3.32
C PRO A 788 -9.99 -8.54 4.16
N LEU A 789 -11.22 -8.79 4.61
CA LEU A 789 -11.56 -10.06 5.25
C LEU A 789 -11.54 -11.22 4.24
N THR A 790 -11.42 -12.45 4.73
CA THR A 790 -11.51 -13.72 3.98
C THR A 790 -12.94 -14.23 3.83
N PHE A 791 -13.86 -13.75 4.69
CA PHE A 791 -15.19 -14.33 4.98
C PHE A 791 -15.15 -15.72 5.64
N ASN A 792 -13.99 -16.14 6.15
CA ASN A 792 -13.86 -17.27 7.06
C ASN A 792 -13.80 -16.72 8.49
N THR A 793 -14.80 -17.06 9.31
CA THR A 793 -14.93 -16.52 10.66
C THR A 793 -13.75 -16.85 11.57
N LEU A 794 -13.06 -17.97 11.37
CA LEU A 794 -11.89 -18.36 12.16
C LEU A 794 -10.70 -17.46 11.84
N VAL A 795 -10.38 -17.33 10.55
CA VAL A 795 -9.24 -16.50 10.09
C VAL A 795 -9.51 -15.02 10.34
N ASP A 796 -10.70 -14.53 10.01
CA ASP A 796 -11.05 -13.13 10.20
C ASP A 796 -11.11 -12.74 11.67
N SER A 797 -11.47 -13.69 12.55
CA SER A 797 -11.47 -13.43 13.99
C SER A 797 -10.08 -13.48 14.60
N ALA A 798 -9.25 -14.43 14.20
CA ALA A 798 -7.87 -14.53 14.68
C ALA A 798 -7.02 -13.36 14.17
N GLY A 799 -7.08 -13.05 12.87
CA GLY A 799 -6.34 -11.95 12.26
C GLY A 799 -6.98 -10.57 12.43
N ASP A 800 -8.14 -10.50 13.09
CA ASP A 800 -8.94 -9.28 13.28
C ASP A 800 -9.19 -8.50 11.96
N LEU A 801 -9.63 -9.23 10.93
CA LEU A 801 -9.83 -8.73 9.55
C LEU A 801 -11.29 -8.36 9.26
N PRO A 802 -11.57 -7.30 8.50
CA PRO A 802 -10.61 -6.47 7.79
C PRO A 802 -9.92 -5.47 8.74
N GLY A 803 -8.69 -5.11 8.39
CA GLY A 803 -7.86 -4.21 9.17
C GLY A 803 -6.66 -3.69 8.37
N PRO A 804 -5.85 -2.80 8.96
CA PRO A 804 -4.60 -2.38 8.35
C PRO A 804 -3.61 -3.55 8.22
N GLY A 805 -2.61 -3.37 7.38
CA GLY A 805 -1.39 -4.16 7.33
C GLY A 805 -0.18 -3.27 7.15
N ALA A 806 0.96 -3.66 7.70
CA ALA A 806 2.23 -2.95 7.57
C ALA A 806 3.36 -3.95 7.41
N VAL A 807 4.31 -3.65 6.53
CA VAL A 807 5.48 -4.50 6.28
C VAL A 807 6.72 -3.64 6.07
N ALA A 808 7.83 -4.09 6.66
CA ALA A 808 9.16 -3.57 6.40
C ALA A 808 10.07 -4.71 5.93
N LEU A 809 10.53 -4.62 4.69
CA LEU A 809 11.35 -5.62 4.03
C LEU A 809 12.81 -5.15 3.98
N PRO A 810 13.71 -5.72 4.79
CA PRO A 810 15.13 -5.66 4.51
C PRO A 810 15.37 -6.35 3.16
N VAL A 811 16.11 -5.69 2.29
CA VAL A 811 16.42 -6.22 0.96
C VAL A 811 17.86 -5.95 0.59
N THR A 812 18.38 -6.66 -0.40
CA THR A 812 19.54 -6.21 -1.17
C THR A 812 19.07 -5.82 -2.57
N MET A 813 19.55 -4.70 -3.09
CA MET A 813 19.16 -4.13 -4.39
C MET A 813 20.36 -4.11 -5.35
N GLN A 814 20.10 -4.34 -6.64
CA GLN A 814 21.14 -4.38 -7.66
C GLN A 814 20.62 -3.86 -9.02
N ASN A 815 21.50 -3.15 -9.73
CA ASN A 815 21.33 -2.75 -11.13
C ASN A 815 22.15 -3.67 -12.04
N GLN A 816 21.58 -4.18 -13.13
CA GLN A 816 22.28 -5.04 -14.09
C GLN A 816 22.13 -4.60 -15.54
#